data_AF-I4FM00-F1
#
_entry.id   AF-I4FM00-F1
#
_cell.length_a   1.000
_cell.length_b   1.000
_cell.length_c   1.000
_cell.angle_alpha   90.00
_cell.angle_beta   90.00
_cell.angle_gamma   90.00
#
_symmetry.space_group_name_H-M   'P 1'
#
loop_
_entity.id
_entity.type
_entity.pdbx_description
1 polymer ?
#
loop_
_entity_poly.entity_id
_entity_poly.type
_entity_poly.pdbx_seq_one_letter_code
_entity_poly.pdbx_strand_id
1 'polypeptide(L)'
;MNESLTQLQQAITQANITQCKLKVSDILDWEKLINQLEQETTEPIKIIKQLIPDLASKIAGKNQGEIIDALNLILTKRDFYQEDVFKAIAQVLLEKKPNLIDCNEEELVRCNRLLLEVSFPQLILKAPPPYTLKPIASSRYWQPTEPVILMVGEGVKPTIRHGQDGRLRDDGLLECEILQQEEDIFLNGFSSILGKIDQIENNKTGEHIGFNTWEEQPWHPFLLEWEVEVFPLQNGCNHGIYNHQYDAEFITGNYTLKENEPELSLQYGKGAVLKAANVYSGRSILTPHAGIKLKEKIEVYLKKQLPDEAKEYYELNLSEQEEAYQKRIQDWYKDKPNSLTNLDQQEKIQAIQAWYEQKPCYDPSNPNLIFTNLFSDQKAKDPIYTAIRAYQNLLSLNCLSQALGGFNEALLMHKQTLQLPIADPLGFNDYQPFTNEIKEMVQQSVRSAPEPLNDFNPIRSGVMKILRLRLVDTFGQVKDLDIRNIITPEQMTTPGSPYLISLPPRLVQPARINFRWLSAIEGEQEMNSHPATTPICGWILPNNLDNSLAIYDNQGKALGSINQLAKWQAAPGENTVIPFDKIDDHLQKVINYIIKQGAEFLSNFISALDSGLENIDPENSAQNQGLVLLMGRPIALVRASLNLELEGLPAINQDWGVFWQDLRRNFRETDGFEKVKFPIRLGEYKQLNDGLLGYWLEGDNGSLKDVFYAPQSDLEGINHPAIEFHNGNNPWHIDLNLKDSPTLLTMLIDPRGKVHATTGILPTKSIDIPLDQYQQALEKIEITFFSAPILTDYGKINLALPDEVGYQWSWLEKEKEQWSTADKIGQTNVNAIFSGKQEIREGWLKLSLKKEPPNPNSPNP
;
A
#
# COMPACT_ATOMS: atom_id res chain seq x y z
N MET A 1 -49.41 13.80 -0.18
CA MET A 1 -48.22 14.29 -0.92
C MET A 1 -48.32 15.78 -1.23
N ASN A 2 -49.20 16.25 -2.13
CA ASN A 2 -49.33 17.70 -2.40
C ASN A 2 -49.70 18.54 -1.16
N GLU A 3 -50.61 18.07 -0.29
CA GLU A 3 -50.93 18.76 0.98
C GLU A 3 -49.73 18.83 1.94
N SER A 4 -49.00 17.72 2.10
CA SER A 4 -47.79 17.61 2.93
C SER A 4 -46.69 18.57 2.46
N LEU A 5 -46.49 18.68 1.15
CA LEU A 5 -45.55 19.61 0.52
C LEU A 5 -45.99 21.07 0.67
N THR A 6 -47.30 21.34 0.59
CA THR A 6 -47.86 22.68 0.82
C THR A 6 -47.66 23.13 2.28
N GLN A 7 -47.80 22.21 3.24
CA GLN A 7 -47.53 22.48 4.67
C GLN A 7 -46.04 22.76 4.92
N LEU A 8 -45.13 21.98 4.31
CA LEU A 8 -43.69 22.22 4.36
C LEU A 8 -43.34 23.60 3.75
N GLN A 9 -43.96 23.95 2.62
CA GLN A 9 -43.80 25.25 1.96
C GLN A 9 -44.26 26.41 2.86
N GLN A 10 -45.39 26.28 3.56
CA GLN A 10 -45.86 27.27 4.53
C GLN A 10 -44.92 27.41 5.74
N ALA A 11 -44.40 26.29 6.25
CA ALA A 11 -43.47 26.29 7.38
C ALA A 11 -42.12 26.97 7.03
N ILE A 12 -41.55 26.67 5.85
CA ILE A 12 -40.31 27.29 5.34
C ILE A 12 -40.52 28.79 5.07
N THR A 13 -41.68 29.19 4.54
CA THR A 13 -41.99 30.60 4.29
C THR A 13 -42.15 31.41 5.58
N GLN A 14 -42.63 30.78 6.65
CA GLN A 14 -42.80 31.40 7.98
C GLN A 14 -41.50 31.40 8.80
N ALA A 15 -40.58 30.46 8.56
CA ALA A 15 -39.24 30.49 9.14
C ALA A 15 -38.46 31.66 8.52
N ASN A 16 -38.06 32.61 9.36
CA ASN A 16 -37.55 33.90 8.93
C ASN A 16 -36.08 33.80 8.44
N ILE A 17 -35.82 33.07 7.34
CA ILE A 17 -34.49 32.77 6.74
C ILE A 17 -33.74 34.06 6.26
N THR A 18 -34.37 35.24 6.41
CA THR A 18 -33.91 36.57 5.95
C THR A 18 -32.59 37.06 6.57
N GLN A 19 -32.05 36.38 7.59
CA GLN A 19 -30.86 36.81 8.34
C GLN A 19 -29.60 35.97 8.06
N CYS A 20 -29.67 34.88 7.29
CA CYS A 20 -28.49 34.07 6.94
C CYS A 20 -27.70 34.70 5.78
N LYS A 21 -26.54 35.29 6.06
CA LYS A 21 -25.53 35.62 5.05
C LYS A 21 -24.61 34.41 4.84
N LEU A 22 -25.01 33.44 4.01
CA LEU A 22 -24.15 32.34 3.58
C LEU A 22 -23.32 32.77 2.37
N LYS A 23 -22.03 32.41 2.31
CA LYS A 23 -21.21 32.58 1.10
C LYS A 23 -21.28 31.31 0.25
N VAL A 24 -21.17 31.45 -1.07
CA VAL A 24 -21.16 30.33 -2.03
C VAL A 24 -20.05 29.30 -1.70
N SER A 25 -18.90 29.76 -1.18
CA SER A 25 -17.80 28.89 -0.76
C SER A 25 -18.16 27.91 0.36
N ASP A 26 -19.16 28.24 1.18
CA ASP A 26 -19.55 27.42 2.33
C ASP A 26 -20.49 26.28 1.91
N ILE A 27 -21.17 26.42 0.76
CA ILE A 27 -22.11 25.44 0.19
C ILE A 27 -21.40 24.41 -0.70
N LEU A 28 -20.22 24.74 -1.24
CA LEU A 28 -19.49 23.91 -2.20
C LEU A 28 -18.58 22.83 -1.57
N ASP A 29 -18.28 22.92 -0.28
CA ASP A 29 -17.33 22.03 0.43
C ASP A 29 -18.03 21.31 1.60
N TRP A 30 -18.45 20.07 1.34
CA TRP A 30 -19.26 19.25 2.25
C TRP A 30 -18.55 18.89 3.56
N GLU A 31 -17.29 18.46 3.51
CA GLU A 31 -16.50 18.10 4.69
C GLU A 31 -16.21 19.33 5.57
N LYS A 32 -15.94 20.47 4.93
CA LYS A 32 -15.70 21.73 5.65
C LYS A 32 -16.96 22.22 6.36
N LEU A 33 -18.12 22.10 5.72
CA LEU A 33 -19.40 22.51 6.32
C LEU A 33 -19.83 21.59 7.46
N ILE A 34 -19.68 20.26 7.33
CA ILE A 34 -19.97 19.31 8.43
C ILE A 34 -19.06 19.56 9.63
N ASN A 35 -17.75 19.70 9.40
CA ASN A 35 -16.82 20.04 10.49
C ASN A 35 -17.17 21.39 11.14
N GLN A 36 -17.65 22.37 10.38
CA GLN A 36 -18.08 23.66 10.93
C GLN A 36 -19.43 23.61 11.67
N LEU A 37 -20.35 22.74 11.26
CA LEU A 37 -21.63 22.45 11.93
C LEU A 37 -21.42 21.80 13.30
N GLU A 38 -20.44 20.91 13.39
CA GLU A 38 -20.04 20.26 14.64
C GLU A 38 -19.28 21.20 15.59
N GLN A 39 -18.47 22.12 15.04
CA GLN A 39 -17.60 23.00 15.83
C GLN A 39 -18.17 24.40 16.16
N GLU A 40 -19.38 24.75 15.69
CA GLU A 40 -20.09 26.01 16.01
C GLU A 40 -19.34 27.32 15.67
N THR A 41 -18.50 27.31 14.63
CA THR A 41 -17.49 28.38 14.43
C THR A 41 -17.99 29.63 13.70
N THR A 42 -19.19 29.63 13.08
CA THR A 42 -19.69 30.76 12.28
C THR A 42 -21.11 31.21 12.65
N GLU A 43 -21.36 32.53 12.63
CA GLU A 43 -22.68 33.15 12.90
C GLU A 43 -23.85 32.57 12.06
N PRO A 44 -23.69 32.30 10.75
CA PRO A 44 -24.76 31.69 9.95
C PRO A 44 -25.19 30.31 10.46
N ILE A 45 -24.25 29.51 10.97
CA ILE A 45 -24.52 28.16 11.49
C ILE A 45 -25.27 28.22 12.83
N LYS A 46 -24.95 29.20 13.68
CA LYS A 46 -25.69 29.44 14.95
C LYS A 46 -27.15 29.80 14.68
N ILE A 47 -27.42 30.61 13.65
CA ILE A 47 -28.78 31.00 13.24
C ILE A 47 -29.54 29.82 12.64
N ILE A 48 -28.89 28.97 11.82
CA ILE A 48 -29.49 27.73 11.30
C ILE A 48 -29.90 26.81 12.45
N LYS A 49 -29.03 26.57 13.45
CA LYS A 49 -29.38 25.79 14.65
C LYS A 49 -30.54 26.38 15.46
N GLN A 50 -30.70 27.72 15.49
CA GLN A 50 -31.84 28.37 16.16
C GLN A 50 -33.17 28.21 15.40
N LEU A 51 -33.13 27.97 14.09
CA LEU A 51 -34.31 27.72 13.26
C LEU A 51 -34.79 26.25 13.33
N ILE A 52 -33.90 25.30 13.66
CA ILE A 52 -34.21 23.85 13.73
C ILE A 52 -35.41 23.53 14.66
N PRO A 53 -35.50 24.06 15.90
CA PRO A 53 -36.64 23.78 16.78
C PRO A 53 -37.97 24.35 16.25
N ASP A 54 -37.94 25.48 15.55
CA ASP A 54 -39.14 26.11 14.98
C ASP A 54 -39.66 25.34 13.75
N LEU A 55 -38.76 24.80 12.92
CA LEU A 55 -39.13 23.95 11.79
C LEU A 55 -39.66 22.58 12.26
N ALA A 56 -38.96 21.94 13.20
CA ALA A 56 -39.35 20.66 13.77
C ALA A 56 -40.69 20.73 14.53
N SER A 57 -40.94 21.81 15.27
CA SER A 57 -42.21 22.01 16.01
C SER A 57 -43.40 22.31 15.10
N LYS A 58 -43.20 22.96 13.95
CA LYS A 58 -44.27 23.21 12.95
C LYS A 58 -44.66 21.97 12.15
N ILE A 59 -43.80 20.96 12.09
CA ILE A 59 -44.04 19.68 11.42
C ILE A 59 -44.54 18.60 12.41
N ALA A 60 -44.48 18.88 13.72
CA ALA A 60 -45.02 18.02 14.76
C ALA A 60 -46.56 18.01 14.74
N GLY A 61 -47.15 16.86 14.35
CA GLY A 61 -48.60 16.67 14.26
C GLY A 61 -48.98 15.27 13.77
N LYS A 62 -50.29 14.99 13.65
CA LYS A 62 -50.88 13.66 13.32
C LYS A 62 -50.34 12.99 12.03
N ASN A 63 -49.68 13.73 11.14
CA ASN A 63 -49.20 13.24 9.85
C ASN A 63 -47.66 13.15 9.75
N GLN A 64 -46.94 13.26 10.88
CA GLN A 64 -45.48 13.25 10.90
C GLN A 64 -44.88 11.99 10.24
N GLY A 65 -45.45 10.81 10.48
CA GLY A 65 -44.99 9.56 9.86
C GLY A 65 -45.13 9.55 8.33
N GLU A 66 -46.27 9.99 7.79
CA GLU A 66 -46.51 10.02 6.35
C GLU A 66 -45.63 11.06 5.63
N ILE A 67 -45.35 12.19 6.30
CA ILE A 67 -44.43 13.22 5.80
C ILE A 67 -43.00 12.67 5.76
N ILE A 68 -42.60 11.91 6.79
CA ILE A 68 -41.29 11.26 6.88
C ILE A 68 -41.13 10.20 5.77
N ASP A 69 -42.12 9.33 5.59
CA ASP A 69 -42.06 8.29 4.55
C ASP A 69 -42.01 8.90 3.14
N ALA A 70 -42.77 9.98 2.90
CA ALA A 70 -42.72 10.70 1.64
C ALA A 70 -41.37 11.38 1.41
N LEU A 71 -40.78 12.01 2.42
CA LEU A 71 -39.46 12.64 2.32
C LEU A 71 -38.36 11.62 2.04
N ASN A 72 -38.39 10.44 2.68
CA ASN A 72 -37.44 9.36 2.44
C ASN A 72 -37.55 8.77 1.02
N LEU A 73 -38.77 8.61 0.50
CA LEU A 73 -38.98 8.15 -0.87
C LEU A 73 -38.50 9.18 -1.91
N ILE A 74 -38.63 10.46 -1.59
CA ILE A 74 -38.28 11.56 -2.48
C ILE A 74 -36.77 11.84 -2.47
N LEU A 75 -36.12 11.83 -1.30
CA LEU A 75 -34.67 12.05 -1.13
C LEU A 75 -33.81 10.90 -1.71
N THR A 76 -34.40 9.72 -1.95
CA THR A 76 -33.73 8.60 -2.62
C THR A 76 -33.75 8.68 -4.15
N LYS A 77 -34.53 9.60 -4.75
CA LYS A 77 -34.54 9.81 -6.21
C LYS A 77 -33.33 10.63 -6.67
N ARG A 78 -32.63 10.15 -7.72
CA ARG A 78 -31.44 10.83 -8.31
C ARG A 78 -31.76 12.20 -8.91
N ASP A 79 -33.00 12.41 -9.33
CA ASP A 79 -33.56 13.59 -10.00
C ASP A 79 -34.49 14.40 -9.09
N PHE A 80 -34.40 14.19 -7.78
CA PHE A 80 -35.18 14.88 -6.74
C PHE A 80 -35.44 16.38 -7.00
N TYR A 81 -34.43 17.10 -7.48
CA TYR A 81 -34.50 18.55 -7.74
C TYR A 81 -35.07 18.94 -9.11
N GLN A 82 -35.21 18.00 -10.03
CA GLN A 82 -35.82 18.23 -11.34
C GLN A 82 -37.34 18.08 -11.30
N GLU A 83 -37.92 17.61 -10.19
CA GLU A 83 -39.36 17.54 -10.00
C GLU A 83 -39.96 18.95 -9.89
N ASP A 84 -40.96 19.25 -10.72
CA ASP A 84 -41.59 20.58 -10.87
C ASP A 84 -42.10 21.17 -9.54
N VAL A 85 -42.44 20.30 -8.59
CA VAL A 85 -42.91 20.66 -7.24
C VAL A 85 -41.85 21.48 -6.48
N PHE A 86 -40.56 21.15 -6.60
CA PHE A 86 -39.49 21.82 -5.88
C PHE A 86 -38.98 23.08 -6.59
N LYS A 87 -39.09 23.14 -7.92
CA LYS A 87 -38.87 24.36 -8.71
C LYS A 87 -39.78 25.51 -8.26
N ALA A 88 -41.06 25.23 -8.02
CA ALA A 88 -42.01 26.23 -7.54
C ALA A 88 -41.60 26.83 -6.16
N ILE A 89 -41.00 26.02 -5.28
CA ILE A 89 -40.52 26.48 -3.97
C ILE A 89 -39.31 27.41 -4.12
N ALA A 90 -38.34 27.03 -4.97
CA ALA A 90 -37.17 27.85 -5.27
C ALA A 90 -37.55 29.20 -5.89
N GLN A 91 -38.50 29.20 -6.82
CA GLN A 91 -38.98 30.41 -7.51
C GLN A 91 -39.70 31.39 -6.57
N VAL A 92 -40.52 30.89 -5.64
CA VAL A 92 -41.20 31.73 -4.62
C VAL A 92 -40.21 32.36 -3.64
N LEU A 93 -39.12 31.66 -3.31
CA LEU A 93 -38.06 32.19 -2.45
C LEU A 93 -37.25 33.29 -3.16
N LEU A 94 -37.02 33.15 -4.47
CA LEU A 94 -36.39 34.15 -5.33
C LEU A 94 -37.25 35.42 -5.47
N GLU A 95 -38.57 35.29 -5.61
CA GLU A 95 -39.47 36.43 -5.82
C GLU A 95 -39.71 37.30 -4.57
N LYS A 96 -39.53 36.74 -3.35
CA LYS A 96 -39.92 37.41 -2.10
C LYS A 96 -38.82 38.14 -1.34
N LYS A 97 -37.53 38.08 -1.72
CA LYS A 97 -36.45 38.70 -0.93
C LYS A 97 -35.33 39.35 -1.75
N PRO A 98 -34.97 40.63 -1.49
CA PRO A 98 -33.94 41.36 -2.22
C PRO A 98 -32.49 41.10 -1.75
N ASN A 99 -32.21 40.06 -0.94
CA ASN A 99 -30.87 39.83 -0.36
C ASN A 99 -30.25 38.45 -0.67
N LEU A 100 -30.85 37.65 -1.55
CA LEU A 100 -30.31 36.37 -2.06
C LEU A 100 -29.74 36.51 -3.49
N ILE A 101 -29.27 37.71 -3.83
CA ILE A 101 -29.04 38.15 -5.22
C ILE A 101 -27.93 37.36 -5.96
N ASP A 102 -27.04 36.67 -5.25
CA ASP A 102 -25.89 35.99 -5.86
C ASP A 102 -25.96 34.44 -5.88
N CYS A 103 -27.05 33.81 -5.43
CA CYS A 103 -27.19 32.35 -5.52
C CYS A 103 -27.87 31.94 -6.83
N ASN A 104 -27.21 31.12 -7.64
CA ASN A 104 -27.85 30.50 -8.80
C ASN A 104 -28.85 29.39 -8.37
N GLU A 105 -29.68 28.93 -9.32
CA GLU A 105 -30.74 27.94 -9.05
C GLU A 105 -30.18 26.65 -8.43
N GLU A 106 -28.98 26.22 -8.84
CA GLU A 106 -28.32 25.00 -8.34
C GLU A 106 -27.81 25.17 -6.89
N GLU A 107 -27.29 26.34 -6.55
CA GLU A 107 -26.81 26.69 -5.20
C GLU A 107 -27.96 26.81 -4.20
N LEU A 108 -29.09 27.38 -4.63
CA LEU A 108 -30.30 27.52 -3.82
C LEU A 108 -30.94 26.14 -3.54
N VAL A 109 -30.91 25.28 -4.57
CA VAL A 109 -31.30 23.87 -4.49
C VAL A 109 -30.43 23.09 -3.49
N ARG A 110 -29.10 23.28 -3.50
CA ARG A 110 -28.19 22.67 -2.51
C ARG A 110 -28.42 23.19 -1.10
N CYS A 111 -28.70 24.49 -0.94
CA CYS A 111 -29.05 25.08 0.36
C CYS A 111 -30.33 24.46 0.95
N ASN A 112 -31.35 24.23 0.12
CA ASN A 112 -32.59 23.56 0.56
C ASN A 112 -32.34 22.11 1.00
N ARG A 113 -31.44 21.38 0.33
CA ARG A 113 -31.00 20.04 0.77
C ARG A 113 -30.39 20.10 2.16
N LEU A 114 -29.45 21.02 2.36
CA LEU A 114 -28.73 21.20 3.62
C LEU A 114 -29.67 21.51 4.78
N LEU A 115 -30.67 22.37 4.55
CA LEU A 115 -31.68 22.68 5.57
C LEU A 115 -32.53 21.47 5.94
N LEU A 116 -32.86 20.60 4.98
CA LEU A 116 -33.58 19.35 5.25
C LEU A 116 -32.71 18.33 6.00
N GLU A 117 -31.45 18.15 5.57
CA GLU A 117 -30.46 17.25 6.20
C GLU A 117 -30.16 17.63 7.65
N VAL A 118 -30.01 18.92 7.92
CA VAL A 118 -29.70 19.44 9.26
C VAL A 118 -30.93 19.52 10.17
N SER A 119 -32.13 19.74 9.62
CA SER A 119 -33.37 19.79 10.43
C SER A 119 -33.88 18.40 10.84
N PHE A 120 -33.51 17.36 10.10
CA PHE A 120 -33.96 15.98 10.32
C PHE A 120 -32.80 14.96 10.35
N PRO A 121 -31.75 15.16 11.18
CA PRO A 121 -30.52 14.37 11.13
C PRO A 121 -30.76 12.90 11.50
N GLN A 122 -31.72 12.62 12.39
CA GLN A 122 -32.12 11.28 12.82
C GLN A 122 -32.94 10.51 11.77
N LEU A 123 -33.44 11.20 10.73
CA LEU A 123 -34.42 10.66 9.77
C LEU A 123 -33.83 10.43 8.38
N ILE A 124 -32.65 10.99 8.09
CA ILE A 124 -31.98 10.92 6.77
C ILE A 124 -30.92 9.82 6.71
N LEU A 125 -30.53 9.26 7.85
CA LEU A 125 -29.54 8.18 7.94
C LEU A 125 -30.18 6.79 8.04
N LYS A 126 -30.79 6.29 6.95
CA LYS A 126 -31.01 4.84 6.72
C LYS A 126 -31.04 4.39 5.25
N ALA A 127 -30.93 5.29 4.27
CA ALA A 127 -30.71 4.87 2.89
C ALA A 127 -29.19 4.71 2.66
N PRO A 128 -28.70 3.53 2.22
CA PRO A 128 -27.31 3.40 1.83
C PRO A 128 -27.01 4.43 0.73
N PRO A 129 -25.85 5.10 0.77
CA PRO A 129 -25.52 6.13 -0.21
C PRO A 129 -25.66 5.56 -1.63
N PRO A 130 -26.17 6.34 -2.60
CA PRO A 130 -26.32 5.86 -3.96
C PRO A 130 -24.94 5.47 -4.50
N TYR A 131 -24.74 4.19 -4.77
CA TYR A 131 -23.51 3.69 -5.38
C TYR A 131 -23.32 4.38 -6.74
N THR A 132 -22.14 4.98 -6.93
CA THR A 132 -21.70 5.53 -8.21
C THR A 132 -20.60 4.66 -8.75
N LEU A 133 -20.75 4.19 -10.00
CA LEU A 133 -19.67 3.49 -10.69
C LEU A 133 -18.48 4.46 -10.81
N LYS A 134 -17.38 4.11 -10.15
CA LYS A 134 -16.14 4.86 -10.22
C LYS A 134 -15.13 4.03 -11.02
N PRO A 135 -14.54 4.57 -12.10
CA PRO A 135 -13.42 3.90 -12.73
C PRO A 135 -12.25 3.86 -11.74
N ILE A 136 -11.74 2.67 -11.47
CA ILE A 136 -10.53 2.45 -10.66
C ILE A 136 -9.40 2.10 -11.62
N ALA A 137 -8.24 2.70 -11.42
CA ALA A 137 -7.06 2.37 -12.23
C ALA A 137 -6.68 0.90 -12.03
N SER A 138 -6.33 0.21 -13.13
CA SER A 138 -5.79 -1.15 -13.05
C SER A 138 -4.45 -1.18 -12.30
N SER A 139 -3.99 -2.38 -11.93
CA SER A 139 -2.66 -2.54 -11.33
C SER A 139 -1.59 -2.01 -12.29
N ARG A 140 -0.67 -1.22 -11.77
CA ARG A 140 0.41 -0.60 -12.54
C ARG A 140 1.39 -1.64 -13.04
N TYR A 141 1.95 -1.40 -14.22
CA TYR A 141 3.17 -2.06 -14.68
C TYR A 141 4.39 -1.39 -14.04
N TRP A 142 5.42 -2.17 -13.79
CA TRP A 142 6.66 -1.74 -13.17
C TRP A 142 7.82 -1.99 -14.11
N GLN A 143 8.69 -1.00 -14.22
CA GLN A 143 9.95 -1.10 -14.95
C GLN A 143 11.12 -0.95 -13.97
N PRO A 144 12.25 -1.64 -14.20
CA PRO A 144 13.40 -1.52 -13.34
C PRO A 144 13.99 -0.10 -13.40
N THR A 145 14.45 0.40 -12.27
CA THR A 145 15.21 1.65 -12.27
C THR A 145 16.57 1.42 -12.93
N GLU A 146 17.02 2.42 -13.68
CA GLU A 146 18.38 2.46 -14.21
C GLU A 146 19.41 2.47 -13.06
N PRO A 147 20.60 1.88 -13.24
CA PRO A 147 21.69 2.03 -12.27
C PRO A 147 21.98 3.52 -12.03
N VAL A 148 22.15 3.90 -10.76
CA VAL A 148 22.43 5.29 -10.36
C VAL A 148 23.85 5.40 -9.86
N ILE A 149 24.57 6.41 -10.33
CA ILE A 149 25.92 6.72 -9.85
C ILE A 149 25.86 7.99 -9.00
N LEU A 150 26.39 7.92 -7.78
CA LEU A 150 26.73 9.07 -6.97
C LEU A 150 28.20 9.40 -7.19
N MET A 151 28.48 10.60 -7.66
CA MET A 151 29.83 11.10 -7.91
C MET A 151 30.15 12.20 -6.90
N VAL A 152 31.40 12.26 -6.44
CA VAL A 152 31.86 13.19 -5.41
C VAL A 152 33.19 13.82 -5.80
N GLY A 153 33.36 15.12 -5.53
CA GLY A 153 34.62 15.86 -5.71
C GLY A 153 34.47 17.17 -6.47
N GLU A 154 35.58 17.91 -6.64
CA GLU A 154 35.57 19.25 -7.25
C GLU A 154 35.05 19.27 -8.70
N GLY A 155 35.27 18.20 -9.48
CA GLY A 155 34.76 18.10 -10.85
C GLY A 155 33.24 18.00 -10.95
N VAL A 156 32.56 17.59 -9.89
CA VAL A 156 31.10 17.43 -9.83
C VAL A 156 30.47 18.53 -8.97
N LYS A 157 31.16 19.65 -8.76
CA LYS A 157 30.55 20.81 -8.11
C LYS A 157 29.31 21.24 -8.89
N PRO A 158 28.12 21.31 -8.24
CA PRO A 158 26.91 21.78 -8.90
C PRO A 158 27.10 23.15 -9.54
N THR A 159 26.41 23.38 -10.65
CA THR A 159 26.44 24.70 -11.30
C THR A 159 25.87 25.76 -10.36
N ILE A 160 26.62 26.85 -10.19
CA ILE A 160 26.18 28.05 -9.44
C ILE A 160 25.37 29.01 -10.33
N ARG A 161 25.14 28.65 -11.60
CA ARG A 161 24.39 29.46 -12.56
C ARG A 161 22.94 29.70 -12.16
N HIS A 162 22.34 28.79 -11.38
CA HIS A 162 20.94 28.83 -10.99
C HIS A 162 20.80 28.46 -9.50
N GLY A 163 19.72 28.90 -8.85
CA GLY A 163 19.40 28.53 -7.46
C GLY A 163 20.21 29.28 -6.39
N GLN A 164 20.86 30.39 -6.77
CA GLN A 164 21.63 31.27 -5.89
C GLN A 164 20.95 32.64 -5.71
N ASP A 165 19.72 32.76 -6.19
CA ASP A 165 19.00 34.02 -6.33
C ASP A 165 18.61 34.63 -4.97
N GLY A 166 18.39 33.80 -3.95
CA GLY A 166 18.04 34.25 -2.60
C GLY A 166 19.20 34.32 -1.60
N ARG A 167 20.45 34.06 -2.00
CA ARG A 167 21.55 33.77 -1.06
C ARG A 167 22.01 34.95 -0.19
N LEU A 168 21.70 36.18 -0.61
CA LEU A 168 22.05 37.40 0.13
C LEU A 168 20.90 37.93 1.01
N ARG A 169 19.77 37.21 1.08
CA ARG A 169 18.60 37.62 1.85
C ARG A 169 18.05 36.49 2.70
N ASP A 170 17.70 36.80 3.93
CA ASP A 170 17.12 35.82 4.88
C ASP A 170 15.72 35.31 4.44
N ASP A 171 15.03 36.04 3.55
CA ASP A 171 13.73 35.65 2.99
C ASP A 171 13.83 34.75 1.74
N GLY A 172 15.05 34.48 1.25
CA GLY A 172 15.29 33.63 0.09
C GLY A 172 14.81 34.23 -1.25
N LEU A 173 14.46 35.52 -1.28
CA LEU A 173 14.02 36.20 -2.50
C LEU A 173 15.20 36.88 -3.21
N LEU A 174 15.05 37.09 -4.52
CA LEU A 174 16.03 37.83 -5.33
C LEU A 174 15.99 39.33 -4.99
N GLU A 175 17.14 39.92 -4.74
CA GLU A 175 17.25 41.38 -4.63
C GLU A 175 17.02 42.01 -6.01
N CYS A 176 15.90 42.71 -6.15
CA CYS A 176 15.56 43.44 -7.37
C CYS A 176 15.71 44.94 -7.13
N GLU A 177 16.47 45.61 -8.00
CA GLU A 177 16.56 47.07 -8.01
C GLU A 177 15.62 47.63 -9.09
N ILE A 178 14.67 48.46 -8.69
CA ILE A 178 13.73 49.11 -9.62
C ILE A 178 14.34 50.44 -10.04
N LEU A 179 14.72 50.55 -11.31
CA LEU A 179 15.14 51.80 -11.92
C LEU A 179 13.92 52.72 -12.09
N GLN A 180 13.84 53.79 -11.28
CA GLN A 180 12.75 54.77 -11.39
C GLN A 180 13.05 55.81 -12.48
N GLN A 181 12.05 56.07 -13.33
CA GLN A 181 12.00 57.14 -14.35
C GLN A 181 13.10 57.13 -15.41
N GLU A 182 12.97 56.31 -16.46
CA GLU A 182 13.81 56.49 -17.65
C GLU A 182 13.04 56.15 -18.94
N GLU A 183 12.24 57.11 -19.44
CA GLU A 183 11.58 57.01 -20.76
C GLU A 183 12.61 57.01 -21.93
N ASP A 184 13.87 57.38 -21.67
CA ASP A 184 14.92 57.59 -22.69
C ASP A 184 15.92 56.43 -22.88
N ILE A 185 15.88 55.34 -22.09
CA ILE A 185 16.87 54.24 -22.24
C ILE A 185 16.72 53.52 -23.59
N PHE A 186 15.48 53.31 -24.03
CA PHE A 186 15.20 52.60 -25.28
C PHE A 186 15.42 53.47 -26.53
N LEU A 187 15.48 54.80 -26.38
CA LEU A 187 15.62 55.74 -27.49
C LEU A 187 17.08 55.92 -27.96
N ASN A 188 18.05 55.67 -27.08
CA ASN A 188 19.49 55.94 -27.33
C ASN A 188 20.34 54.70 -27.62
N GLY A 189 19.73 53.52 -27.78
CA GLY A 189 20.40 52.28 -28.18
C GLY A 189 21.13 51.53 -27.05
N PHE A 190 21.65 50.35 -27.40
CA PHE A 190 22.16 49.34 -26.47
C PHE A 190 23.34 49.80 -25.58
N SER A 191 24.14 50.76 -26.04
CA SER A 191 25.27 51.32 -25.28
C SER A 191 24.85 52.09 -24.04
N SER A 192 23.71 52.78 -24.09
CA SER A 192 23.16 53.52 -22.94
C SER A 192 22.65 52.60 -21.83
N ILE A 193 22.17 51.41 -22.21
CA ILE A 193 21.79 50.34 -21.28
C ILE A 193 23.04 49.79 -20.59
N LEU A 194 24.08 49.44 -21.36
CA LEU A 194 25.35 48.93 -20.81
C LEU A 194 25.99 49.92 -19.83
N GLY A 195 26.09 51.20 -20.19
CA GLY A 195 26.68 52.21 -19.30
C GLY A 195 25.94 52.37 -17.96
N LYS A 196 24.63 52.10 -17.93
CA LYS A 196 23.86 52.08 -16.67
C LYS A 196 24.07 50.81 -15.87
N ILE A 197 24.12 49.65 -16.53
CA ILE A 197 24.49 48.39 -15.90
C ILE A 197 25.86 48.53 -15.22
N ASP A 198 26.85 49.12 -15.91
CA ASP A 198 28.18 49.39 -15.36
C ASP A 198 28.14 50.35 -14.16
N GLN A 199 27.31 51.39 -14.20
CA GLN A 199 27.14 52.30 -13.06
C GLN A 199 26.53 51.61 -11.84
N ILE A 200 25.54 50.73 -12.05
CA ILE A 200 24.92 49.95 -10.98
C ILE A 200 25.95 48.99 -10.39
N GLU A 201 26.72 48.27 -11.23
CA GLU A 201 27.78 47.36 -10.79
C GLU A 201 28.83 48.10 -9.94
N ASN A 202 29.33 49.24 -10.42
CA ASN A 202 30.36 50.03 -9.73
C ASN A 202 29.89 50.63 -8.40
N ASN A 203 28.58 50.79 -8.20
CA ASN A 203 28.01 51.29 -6.95
C ASN A 203 27.78 50.18 -5.90
N LYS A 204 27.89 48.90 -6.27
CA LYS A 204 27.78 47.79 -5.32
C LYS A 204 29.12 47.53 -4.65
N THR A 205 29.10 47.31 -3.33
CA THR A 205 30.29 46.93 -2.55
C THR A 205 30.06 45.58 -1.89
N GLY A 206 30.99 44.63 -2.06
CA GLY A 206 30.85 43.26 -1.54
C GLY A 206 30.24 42.29 -2.55
N GLU A 207 29.77 41.14 -2.06
CA GLU A 207 29.09 40.14 -2.91
C GLU A 207 27.76 40.70 -3.43
N HIS A 208 27.46 40.48 -4.70
CA HIS A 208 26.25 40.97 -5.37
C HIS A 208 25.69 39.93 -6.34
N ILE A 209 24.43 40.13 -6.76
CA ILE A 209 23.72 39.20 -7.66
C ILE A 209 23.60 39.86 -9.04
N GLY A 210 23.83 39.08 -10.10
CA GLY A 210 23.57 39.49 -11.49
C GLY A 210 24.74 40.16 -12.21
N PHE A 211 25.77 40.63 -11.50
CA PHE A 211 27.00 41.15 -12.10
C PHE A 211 28.14 40.18 -11.81
N ASN A 212 28.62 39.48 -12.83
CA ASN A 212 29.72 38.52 -12.72
C ASN A 212 30.66 38.73 -13.89
N THR A 213 31.89 39.13 -13.62
CA THR A 213 32.96 39.17 -14.62
C THR A 213 33.73 37.86 -14.59
N TRP A 214 33.74 37.13 -15.70
CA TRP A 214 34.49 35.88 -15.84
C TRP A 214 35.77 36.13 -16.62
N GLU A 215 36.93 35.97 -15.98
CA GLU A 215 38.25 36.06 -16.63
C GLU A 215 38.64 34.76 -17.35
N GLU A 216 38.05 33.64 -16.92
CA GLU A 216 38.21 32.31 -17.51
C GLU A 216 36.85 31.65 -17.72
N GLN A 217 36.79 30.68 -18.63
CA GLN A 217 35.55 29.97 -18.94
C GLN A 217 35.11 29.10 -17.75
N PRO A 218 33.96 29.39 -17.11
CA PRO A 218 33.58 28.69 -15.90
C PRO A 218 33.13 27.26 -16.16
N TRP A 219 33.43 26.38 -15.19
CA TRP A 219 33.01 24.97 -15.23
C TRP A 219 31.56 24.82 -14.75
N HIS A 220 30.68 24.37 -15.65
CA HIS A 220 29.25 24.18 -15.40
C HIS A 220 28.76 22.83 -15.93
N PRO A 221 29.00 21.73 -15.20
CA PRO A 221 28.64 20.39 -15.66
C PRO A 221 27.12 20.26 -15.77
N PHE A 222 26.63 19.82 -16.92
CA PHE A 222 25.19 19.60 -17.15
C PHE A 222 24.87 18.24 -17.78
N LEU A 223 25.87 17.56 -18.35
CA LEU A 223 25.69 16.28 -19.02
C LEU A 223 26.73 15.27 -18.50
N LEU A 224 26.27 14.05 -18.24
CA LEU A 224 27.08 12.87 -18.00
C LEU A 224 27.04 11.99 -19.25
N GLU A 225 28.20 11.71 -19.83
CA GLU A 225 28.38 10.60 -20.76
C GLU A 225 28.92 9.40 -19.99
N TRP A 226 28.35 8.23 -20.24
CA TRP A 226 28.73 6.99 -19.58
C TRP A 226 29.01 5.89 -20.60
N GLU A 227 29.95 5.03 -20.25
CA GLU A 227 30.32 3.84 -21.01
C GLU A 227 30.54 2.69 -20.03
N VAL A 228 29.79 1.60 -20.22
CA VAL A 228 29.80 0.43 -19.35
C VAL A 228 29.87 -0.83 -20.19
N GLU A 229 30.59 -1.81 -19.67
CA GLU A 229 30.70 -3.15 -20.24
C GLU A 229 29.84 -4.09 -19.38
N VAL A 230 28.93 -4.83 -20.01
CA VAL A 230 28.05 -5.77 -19.31
C VAL A 230 28.44 -7.20 -19.68
N PHE A 231 28.52 -8.04 -18.66
CA PHE A 231 28.84 -9.45 -18.75
C PHE A 231 27.64 -10.26 -18.24
N PRO A 232 26.88 -10.90 -19.15
CA PRO A 232 25.80 -11.80 -18.76
C PRO A 232 26.33 -12.99 -17.95
N LEU A 233 25.46 -13.59 -17.13
CA LEU A 233 25.79 -14.87 -16.49
C LEU A 233 26.03 -15.95 -17.55
N GLN A 234 26.98 -16.85 -17.29
CA GLN A 234 27.37 -17.91 -18.21
C GLN A 234 26.31 -19.00 -18.36
N ASN A 235 25.66 -19.38 -17.26
CA ASN A 235 24.76 -20.51 -17.24
C ASN A 235 23.35 -20.07 -17.68
N GLY A 236 22.82 -20.66 -18.75
CA GLY A 236 21.40 -20.53 -19.11
C GLY A 236 21.02 -19.26 -19.86
N CYS A 237 21.95 -18.33 -20.15
CA CYS A 237 21.65 -17.13 -20.91
C CYS A 237 21.57 -17.39 -22.42
N ASN A 238 20.85 -16.54 -23.15
CA ASN A 238 20.74 -16.56 -24.61
C ASN A 238 22.09 -16.45 -25.34
N HIS A 239 23.10 -15.79 -24.77
CA HIS A 239 24.42 -15.67 -25.41
C HIS A 239 25.35 -16.87 -25.17
N GLY A 240 25.01 -17.75 -24.22
CA GLY A 240 25.85 -18.88 -23.80
C GLY A 240 25.49 -20.22 -24.44
N ILE A 241 24.34 -20.31 -25.10
CA ILE A 241 23.76 -21.56 -25.63
C ILE A 241 23.72 -21.49 -27.16
N TYR A 242 23.98 -22.63 -27.83
CA TYR A 242 24.05 -22.74 -29.30
C TYR A 242 22.76 -22.30 -30.03
N ASN A 243 21.60 -22.39 -29.38
CA ASN A 243 20.31 -22.02 -29.98
C ASN A 243 19.94 -20.54 -29.81
N HIS A 244 20.79 -19.74 -29.15
CA HIS A 244 20.53 -18.34 -28.84
C HIS A 244 19.22 -18.08 -28.06
N GLN A 245 18.80 -19.02 -27.21
CA GLN A 245 17.62 -18.88 -26.35
C GLN A 245 17.99 -18.98 -24.88
N TYR A 246 17.24 -18.28 -24.03
CA TYR A 246 17.31 -18.48 -22.59
C TYR A 246 16.85 -19.90 -22.21
N ASP A 247 17.54 -20.49 -21.24
CA ASP A 247 17.05 -21.67 -20.55
C ASP A 247 15.82 -21.28 -19.71
N ALA A 248 14.79 -22.14 -19.68
CA ALA A 248 13.60 -21.93 -18.85
C ALA A 248 13.99 -21.79 -17.37
N GLU A 249 15.04 -22.48 -16.93
CA GLU A 249 15.54 -22.42 -15.55
C GLU A 249 16.64 -21.36 -15.35
N PHE A 250 16.78 -20.38 -16.25
CA PHE A 250 17.84 -19.37 -16.17
C PHE A 250 17.86 -18.63 -14.82
N ILE A 251 16.70 -18.23 -14.29
CA ILE A 251 16.63 -17.53 -13.00
C ILE A 251 16.65 -18.51 -11.84
N THR A 252 15.74 -19.48 -11.82
CA THR A 252 15.60 -20.51 -10.76
C THR A 252 16.87 -21.36 -10.58
N GLY A 253 17.65 -21.58 -11.63
CA GLY A 253 18.89 -22.37 -11.59
C GLY A 253 20.15 -21.59 -11.19
N ASN A 254 20.10 -20.24 -11.20
CA ASN A 254 21.24 -19.37 -10.85
C ASN A 254 21.00 -18.53 -9.60
N TYR A 255 19.75 -18.17 -9.31
CA TYR A 255 19.33 -17.34 -8.20
C TYR A 255 18.38 -18.11 -7.28
N THR A 256 18.24 -17.65 -6.04
CA THR A 256 17.28 -18.17 -5.08
C THR A 256 16.60 -17.00 -4.36
N LEU A 257 15.27 -17.09 -4.26
CA LEU A 257 14.47 -16.18 -3.45
C LEU A 257 14.42 -16.77 -2.04
N LYS A 258 15.33 -16.33 -1.16
CA LYS A 258 15.39 -16.89 0.20
C LYS A 258 14.16 -16.49 1.00
N GLU A 259 13.79 -17.34 1.97
CA GLU A 259 12.67 -17.08 2.86
C GLU A 259 12.81 -15.74 3.59
N ASN A 260 11.72 -14.95 3.62
CA ASN A 260 11.67 -13.59 4.17
C ASN A 260 12.61 -12.55 3.52
N GLU A 261 13.28 -12.87 2.41
CA GLU A 261 14.04 -11.90 1.61
C GLU A 261 13.16 -11.39 0.45
N PRO A 262 13.16 -10.08 0.17
CA PRO A 262 12.38 -9.50 -0.93
C PRO A 262 13.11 -9.59 -2.28
N GLU A 263 14.41 -9.93 -2.28
CA GLU A 263 15.29 -9.87 -3.44
C GLU A 263 15.89 -11.24 -3.77
N LEU A 264 16.14 -11.46 -5.07
CA LEU A 264 16.84 -12.64 -5.54
C LEU A 264 18.33 -12.56 -5.19
N SER A 265 18.85 -13.63 -4.62
CA SER A 265 20.28 -13.76 -4.31
C SER A 265 20.92 -14.82 -5.20
N LEU A 266 22.15 -14.54 -5.63
CA LEU A 266 22.91 -15.48 -6.47
C LEU A 266 23.28 -16.73 -5.67
N GLN A 267 23.05 -17.91 -6.24
CA GLN A 267 23.41 -19.17 -5.61
C GLN A 267 24.94 -19.36 -5.59
N TYR A 268 25.43 -20.07 -4.58
CA TYR A 268 26.86 -20.35 -4.44
C TYR A 268 27.41 -21.09 -5.66
N GLY A 269 28.51 -20.60 -6.23
CA GLY A 269 29.16 -21.18 -7.41
C GLY A 269 28.47 -20.87 -8.76
N LYS A 270 27.35 -20.13 -8.78
CA LYS A 270 26.62 -19.77 -10.01
C LYS A 270 26.98 -18.40 -10.61
N GLY A 271 27.97 -17.72 -10.05
CA GLY A 271 28.42 -16.38 -10.49
C GLY A 271 29.38 -16.32 -11.66
N ALA A 272 29.55 -17.41 -12.42
CA ALA A 272 30.37 -17.39 -13.62
C ALA A 272 29.73 -16.50 -14.69
N VAL A 273 30.54 -15.68 -15.35
CA VAL A 273 30.10 -14.71 -16.37
C VAL A 273 30.68 -15.08 -17.73
N LEU A 274 29.95 -14.78 -18.81
CA LEU A 274 30.47 -14.94 -20.16
C LEU A 274 31.63 -13.97 -20.41
N LYS A 275 32.62 -14.43 -21.19
CA LYS A 275 33.69 -13.56 -21.70
C LYS A 275 33.27 -12.72 -22.91
N ALA A 276 32.10 -13.02 -23.49
CA ALA A 276 31.48 -12.19 -24.52
C ALA A 276 30.76 -11.04 -23.80
N ALA A 277 31.40 -9.88 -23.79
CA ALA A 277 30.89 -8.67 -23.16
C ALA A 277 30.54 -7.66 -24.24
N ASN A 278 29.48 -6.90 -24.01
CA ASN A 278 29.09 -5.81 -24.90
C ASN A 278 29.21 -4.48 -24.18
N VAL A 279 29.59 -3.45 -24.94
CA VAL A 279 29.79 -2.09 -24.44
C VAL A 279 28.56 -1.27 -24.77
N TYR A 280 27.94 -0.74 -23.72
CA TYR A 280 26.82 0.16 -23.80
C TYR A 280 27.29 1.57 -23.45
N SER A 281 26.74 2.56 -24.13
CA SER A 281 27.03 3.96 -23.85
C SER A 281 25.78 4.81 -23.97
N GLY A 282 25.77 5.91 -23.24
CA GLY A 282 24.63 6.82 -23.22
C GLY A 282 24.97 8.16 -22.60
N ARG A 283 23.94 8.99 -22.51
CA ARG A 283 24.03 10.37 -22.01
C ARG A 283 22.89 10.66 -21.06
N SER A 284 23.16 11.44 -20.03
CA SER A 284 22.15 11.79 -19.03
C SER A 284 22.37 13.22 -18.56
N ILE A 285 21.28 13.96 -18.38
CA ILE A 285 21.32 15.33 -17.87
C ILE A 285 21.56 15.28 -16.37
N LEU A 286 22.58 16.00 -15.89
CA LEU A 286 22.96 16.06 -14.49
C LEU A 286 22.01 16.94 -13.70
N THR A 287 21.67 16.51 -12.48
CA THR A 287 20.89 17.31 -11.53
C THR A 287 21.55 17.30 -10.14
N PRO A 288 21.51 18.41 -9.38
CA PRO A 288 22.01 18.46 -8.00
C PRO A 288 21.06 17.79 -6.99
N HIS A 289 20.06 17.04 -7.46
CA HIS A 289 18.90 16.64 -6.68
C HIS A 289 19.22 15.73 -5.48
N ALA A 290 20.20 14.83 -5.58
CA ALA A 290 20.51 13.91 -4.47
C ALA A 290 20.99 14.62 -3.21
N GLY A 291 21.91 15.57 -3.32
CA GLY A 291 22.42 16.30 -2.16
C GLY A 291 21.29 17.05 -1.46
N ILE A 292 20.44 17.73 -2.23
CA ILE A 292 19.26 18.47 -1.75
C ILE A 292 18.28 17.52 -1.05
N LYS A 293 17.88 16.43 -1.70
CA LYS A 293 16.89 15.49 -1.17
C LYS A 293 17.39 14.74 0.07
N LEU A 294 18.66 14.35 0.09
CA LEU A 294 19.26 13.67 1.25
C LEU A 294 19.29 14.61 2.46
N LYS A 295 19.66 15.86 2.25
CA LYS A 295 19.64 16.90 3.26
C LYS A 295 18.22 17.11 3.83
N GLU A 296 17.22 17.32 2.98
CA GLU A 296 15.80 17.43 3.38
C GLU A 296 15.33 16.21 4.18
N LYS A 297 15.68 14.99 3.75
CA LYS A 297 15.31 13.75 4.45
C LYS A 297 15.96 13.66 5.83
N ILE A 298 17.22 14.07 5.96
CA ILE A 298 17.90 14.13 7.25
C ILE A 298 17.25 15.18 8.15
N GLU A 299 16.89 16.37 7.63
CA GLU A 299 16.17 17.38 8.43
C GLU A 299 14.84 16.84 8.97
N VAL A 300 14.04 16.18 8.12
CA VAL A 300 12.76 15.57 8.53
C VAL A 300 12.99 14.49 9.58
N TYR A 301 14.02 13.65 9.40
CA TYR A 301 14.38 12.62 10.38
C TYR A 301 14.78 13.23 11.72
N LEU A 302 15.67 14.23 11.72
CA LEU A 302 16.11 14.91 12.94
C LEU A 302 14.94 15.61 13.64
N LYS A 303 14.04 16.28 12.91
CA LYS A 303 12.82 16.88 13.48
C LYS A 303 11.92 15.86 14.17
N LYS A 304 11.79 14.66 13.60
CA LYS A 304 10.98 13.58 14.19
C LYS A 304 11.63 12.98 15.44
N GLN A 305 12.94 12.81 15.43
CA GLN A 305 13.68 12.16 16.53
C GLN A 305 14.06 13.13 17.66
N LEU A 306 14.17 14.43 17.36
CA LEU A 306 14.48 15.50 18.30
C LEU A 306 13.34 16.54 18.29
N PRO A 307 12.15 16.20 18.80
CA PRO A 307 11.01 17.11 18.87
C PRO A 307 11.32 18.38 19.69
N ASP A 308 10.58 19.46 19.50
CA ASP A 308 10.85 20.72 20.24
C ASP A 308 10.45 20.63 21.72
N GLU A 309 9.53 19.73 22.06
CA GLU A 309 9.15 19.41 23.43
C GLU A 309 9.69 18.03 23.81
N ALA A 310 10.23 17.90 25.03
CA ALA A 310 10.55 16.60 25.59
C ALA A 310 9.24 15.82 25.82
N LYS A 311 9.06 14.67 25.15
CA LYS A 311 7.89 13.82 25.41
C LYS A 311 7.97 13.27 26.83
N GLU A 312 6.95 13.53 27.64
CA GLU A 312 6.68 12.77 28.86
C GLU A 312 6.37 11.32 28.45
N TYR A 313 7.23 10.38 28.85
CA TYR A 313 6.98 8.95 28.68
C TYR A 313 6.03 8.48 29.78
N TYR A 314 5.12 7.55 29.43
CA TYR A 314 4.21 6.91 30.40
C TYR A 314 4.98 6.26 31.56
N GLU A 315 4.51 6.53 32.78
CA GLU A 315 5.06 6.03 34.05
C GLU A 315 4.92 4.49 34.13
N LEU A 316 6.02 3.79 33.88
CA LEU A 316 6.21 2.42 34.33
C LEU A 316 6.88 2.45 35.71
N ASN A 317 6.71 1.40 36.52
CA ASN A 317 7.46 1.21 37.77
C ASN A 317 8.95 1.05 37.46
N LEU A 318 9.67 2.17 37.39
CA LEU A 318 11.10 2.24 37.11
C LEU A 318 11.90 2.08 38.41
N SER A 319 13.13 1.58 38.31
CA SER A 319 14.06 1.55 39.43
C SER A 319 14.62 2.95 39.73
N GLU A 320 15.13 3.17 40.95
CA GLU A 320 15.70 4.46 41.40
C GLU A 320 16.84 4.97 40.49
N GLN A 321 17.61 4.04 39.89
CA GLN A 321 18.67 4.38 38.92
C GLN A 321 18.13 4.83 37.56
N GLU A 322 17.00 4.27 37.12
CA GLU A 322 16.34 4.64 35.87
C GLU A 322 15.64 6.00 35.97
N GLU A 323 15.03 6.31 37.12
CA GLU A 323 14.48 7.65 37.42
C GLU A 323 15.57 8.73 37.40
N ALA A 324 16.71 8.47 38.04
CA ALA A 324 17.84 9.39 38.04
C ALA A 324 18.41 9.63 36.62
N TYR A 325 18.45 8.58 35.79
CA TYR A 325 18.84 8.69 34.39
C TYR A 325 17.83 9.50 33.57
N GLN A 326 16.53 9.26 33.74
CA GLN A 326 15.49 10.03 33.05
C GLN A 326 15.55 11.52 33.38
N LYS A 327 15.77 11.87 34.66
CA LYS A 327 15.94 13.26 35.07
C LYS A 327 17.14 13.93 34.39
N ARG A 328 18.27 13.23 34.29
CA ARG A 328 19.46 13.73 33.56
C ARG A 328 19.16 13.98 32.09
N ILE A 329 18.38 13.11 31.44
CA ILE A 329 17.97 13.28 30.04
C ILE A 329 17.04 14.49 29.89
N GLN A 330 16.07 14.66 30.79
CA GLN A 330 15.18 15.82 30.78
C GLN A 330 15.94 17.13 30.98
N ASP A 331 16.88 17.16 31.93
CA ASP A 331 17.71 18.33 32.20
C ASP A 331 18.63 18.66 30.99
N TRP A 332 19.25 17.66 30.37
CA TRP A 332 20.03 17.84 29.13
C TRP A 332 19.17 18.37 27.97
N TYR A 333 17.90 17.95 27.87
CA TYR A 333 17.01 18.38 26.79
C TYR A 333 16.59 19.84 26.89
N LYS A 334 16.60 20.44 28.09
CA LYS A 334 16.27 21.87 28.31
C LYS A 334 17.26 22.80 27.61
N ASP A 335 18.52 22.37 27.48
CA ASP A 335 19.60 23.14 26.86
C ASP A 335 19.69 22.93 25.33
N LYS A 336 18.67 22.32 24.71
CA LYS A 336 18.63 22.09 23.26
C LYS A 336 18.69 23.42 22.48
N PRO A 337 19.60 23.57 21.50
CA PRO A 337 19.62 24.75 20.63
C PRO A 337 18.30 24.93 19.85
N ASN A 338 17.81 26.18 19.72
CA ASN A 338 16.52 26.47 19.09
C ASN A 338 16.49 26.25 17.57
N SER A 339 15.43 25.56 17.13
CA SER A 339 14.93 25.30 15.78
C SER A 339 15.82 24.53 14.80
N LEU A 340 15.39 23.32 14.44
CA LEU A 340 15.89 22.49 13.33
C LEU A 340 15.49 23.05 11.94
N THR A 341 15.35 24.36 11.79
CA THR A 341 15.00 25.04 10.53
C THR A 341 16.21 25.79 9.98
N ASN A 342 16.48 25.63 8.68
CA ASN A 342 17.62 26.23 7.97
C ASN A 342 18.96 25.83 8.61
N LEU A 343 19.22 24.52 8.68
CA LEU A 343 20.48 23.95 9.19
C LEU A 343 21.68 24.18 8.26
N ASP A 344 21.46 24.85 7.13
CA ASP A 344 22.43 25.23 6.11
C ASP A 344 23.59 26.06 6.65
N GLN A 345 23.35 26.76 7.76
CA GLN A 345 24.39 27.47 8.49
C GLN A 345 25.23 26.50 9.30
N GLN A 346 26.51 26.40 8.97
CA GLN A 346 27.47 25.48 9.59
C GLN A 346 27.54 25.64 11.12
N GLU A 347 27.36 26.85 11.63
CA GLU A 347 27.34 27.14 13.07
C GLU A 347 26.17 26.46 13.80
N LYS A 348 25.00 26.36 13.17
CA LYS A 348 23.80 25.75 13.76
C LYS A 348 23.93 24.23 13.91
N ILE A 349 24.40 23.55 12.87
CA ILE A 349 24.61 22.09 12.94
C ILE A 349 25.75 21.73 13.91
N GLN A 350 26.79 22.55 14.00
CA GLN A 350 27.86 22.40 14.99
C GLN A 350 27.35 22.55 16.43
N ALA A 351 26.46 23.53 16.69
CA ALA A 351 25.84 23.68 18.00
C ALA A 351 25.00 22.45 18.40
N ILE A 352 24.25 21.88 17.45
CA ILE A 352 23.47 20.65 17.68
C ILE A 352 24.38 19.45 17.95
N GLN A 353 25.48 19.31 17.20
CA GLN A 353 26.45 18.25 17.44
C GLN A 353 27.07 18.37 18.85
N ALA A 354 27.54 19.56 19.21
CA ALA A 354 28.15 19.81 20.51
C ALA A 354 27.18 19.51 21.67
N TRP A 355 25.90 19.88 21.52
CA TRP A 355 24.85 19.53 22.47
C TRP A 355 24.59 18.02 22.55
N TYR A 356 24.51 17.32 21.40
CA TYR A 356 24.25 15.87 21.36
C TYR A 356 25.42 15.06 21.94
N GLU A 357 26.65 15.53 21.79
CA GLU A 357 27.84 14.90 22.39
C GLU A 357 27.83 14.93 23.92
N GLN A 358 27.05 15.82 24.55
CA GLN A 358 26.84 15.88 26.00
C GLN A 358 25.68 15.00 26.50
N LYS A 359 25.00 14.25 25.61
CA LYS A 359 23.85 13.41 25.97
C LYS A 359 24.24 12.36 27.03
N PRO A 360 23.49 12.28 28.15
CA PRO A 360 23.63 11.19 29.12
C PRO A 360 23.46 9.81 28.47
N CYS A 361 24.27 8.82 28.88
CA CYS A 361 24.13 7.43 28.48
C CYS A 361 23.80 6.56 29.70
N TYR A 362 22.95 5.55 29.50
CA TYR A 362 22.62 4.59 30.55
C TYR A 362 23.72 3.54 30.68
N ASP A 363 24.37 3.50 31.84
CA ASP A 363 25.32 2.45 32.23
C ASP A 363 25.17 2.22 33.75
N PRO A 364 24.70 1.04 34.19
CA PRO A 364 24.56 0.71 35.61
C PRO A 364 25.87 0.79 36.40
N SER A 365 27.02 0.67 35.73
CA SER A 365 28.35 0.72 36.33
C SER A 365 28.97 2.12 36.36
N ASN A 366 28.47 3.05 35.53
CA ASN A 366 28.95 4.43 35.44
C ASN A 366 27.78 5.42 35.25
N PRO A 367 27.21 5.95 36.34
CA PRO A 367 26.06 6.86 36.28
C PRO A 367 26.40 8.25 35.72
N ASN A 368 27.67 8.58 35.44
CA ASN A 368 28.07 9.85 34.84
C ASN A 368 28.49 9.73 33.37
N LEU A 369 28.26 8.56 32.75
CA LEU A 369 28.58 8.35 31.35
C LEU A 369 27.80 9.34 30.46
N ILE A 370 28.51 9.98 29.53
CA ILE A 370 27.95 10.81 28.47
C ILE A 370 28.43 10.31 27.11
N PHE A 371 27.72 10.69 26.04
CA PHE A 371 27.95 10.21 24.68
C PHE A 371 29.39 10.42 24.20
N THR A 372 30.03 11.53 24.59
CA THR A 372 31.44 11.82 24.29
C THR A 372 32.40 10.73 24.78
N ASN A 373 32.10 10.06 25.89
CA ASN A 373 32.95 9.01 26.45
C ASN A 373 32.83 7.65 25.74
N LEU A 374 31.85 7.48 24.84
CA LEU A 374 31.69 6.25 24.07
C LEU A 374 32.85 6.06 23.07
N PHE A 375 33.18 4.81 22.79
CA PHE A 375 34.14 4.46 21.73
C PHE A 375 33.60 4.83 20.35
N SER A 376 34.49 5.04 19.37
CA SER A 376 34.12 5.43 18.00
C SER A 376 33.10 4.48 17.36
N ASP A 377 33.24 3.16 17.58
CA ASP A 377 32.33 2.15 17.03
C ASP A 377 30.93 2.21 17.65
N GLN A 378 30.83 2.61 18.93
CA GLN A 378 29.55 2.81 19.61
C GLN A 378 28.86 4.09 19.12
N LYS A 379 29.63 5.18 18.95
CA LYS A 379 29.13 6.43 18.38
C LYS A 379 28.60 6.24 16.95
N ALA A 380 29.27 5.42 16.14
CA ALA A 380 28.84 5.12 14.77
C ALA A 380 27.54 4.30 14.69
N LYS A 381 27.16 3.60 15.77
CA LYS A 381 25.89 2.85 15.85
C LYS A 381 24.71 3.73 16.25
N ASP A 382 24.93 4.95 16.74
CA ASP A 382 23.86 5.89 17.05
C ASP A 382 23.35 6.55 15.76
N PRO A 383 22.07 6.33 15.38
CA PRO A 383 21.55 6.82 14.10
C PRO A 383 21.34 8.34 14.07
N ILE A 384 21.10 8.97 15.21
CA ILE A 384 20.89 10.42 15.31
C ILE A 384 22.24 11.14 15.16
N TYR A 385 23.27 10.69 15.87
CA TYR A 385 24.62 11.24 15.74
C TYR A 385 25.18 11.05 14.34
N THR A 386 24.95 9.89 13.73
CA THR A 386 25.33 9.62 12.34
C THR A 386 24.60 10.55 11.37
N ALA A 387 23.31 10.82 11.58
CA ALA A 387 22.55 11.77 10.78
C ALA A 387 23.07 13.22 10.91
N ILE A 388 23.41 13.67 12.12
CA ILE A 388 24.01 15.00 12.36
C ILE A 388 25.34 15.13 11.60
N ARG A 389 26.22 14.14 11.72
CA ARG A 389 27.51 14.13 10.99
C ARG A 389 27.33 14.07 9.48
N ALA A 390 26.37 13.28 9.00
CA ALA A 390 26.06 13.21 7.59
C ALA A 390 25.61 14.58 7.06
N TYR A 391 24.71 15.27 7.78
CA TYR A 391 24.27 16.61 7.43
C TYR A 391 25.43 17.60 7.34
N GLN A 392 26.31 17.62 8.35
CA GLN A 392 27.47 18.50 8.38
C GLN A 392 28.42 18.25 7.20
N ASN A 393 28.69 16.97 6.88
CA ASN A 393 29.51 16.63 5.72
C ASN A 393 28.87 17.11 4.42
N LEU A 394 27.54 16.96 4.27
CA LEU A 394 26.80 17.38 3.07
C LEU A 394 26.87 18.89 2.79
N LEU A 395 27.11 19.74 3.80
CA LEU A 395 27.30 21.18 3.58
C LEU A 395 28.56 21.50 2.76
N SER A 396 29.60 20.68 2.88
CA SER A 396 30.86 20.83 2.15
C SER A 396 31.05 19.84 1.00
N LEU A 397 30.20 18.81 0.92
CA LEU A 397 30.37 17.72 -0.03
C LEU A 397 29.82 18.09 -1.39
N ASN A 398 30.72 18.35 -2.35
CA ASN A 398 30.35 18.46 -3.76
C ASN A 398 29.93 17.08 -4.29
N CYS A 399 28.63 16.88 -4.52
CA CYS A 399 28.12 15.63 -5.06
C CYS A 399 27.05 15.84 -6.14
N LEU A 400 27.04 14.93 -7.12
CA LEU A 400 25.99 14.80 -8.13
C LEU A 400 25.58 13.33 -8.21
N SER A 401 24.28 13.08 -8.30
CA SER A 401 23.76 11.75 -8.61
C SER A 401 23.12 11.76 -9.98
N GLN A 402 23.37 10.75 -10.78
CA GLN A 402 22.64 10.59 -12.02
C GLN A 402 22.43 9.12 -12.37
N ALA A 403 21.22 8.82 -12.86
CA ALA A 403 20.92 7.54 -13.46
C ALA A 403 21.68 7.39 -14.79
N LEU A 404 22.12 6.17 -15.11
CA LEU A 404 22.61 5.79 -16.44
C LEU A 404 21.43 5.73 -17.41
N GLY A 405 20.89 6.89 -17.77
CA GLY A 405 19.65 7.01 -18.54
C GLY A 405 19.77 6.32 -19.90
N GLY A 406 18.81 5.46 -20.21
CA GLY A 406 18.76 4.68 -21.44
C GLY A 406 19.55 3.37 -21.39
N PHE A 407 20.12 2.99 -20.24
CA PHE A 407 20.84 1.73 -20.08
C PHE A 407 19.91 0.52 -20.27
N ASN A 408 18.75 0.51 -19.61
CA ASN A 408 17.74 -0.54 -19.77
C ASN A 408 17.25 -0.62 -21.23
N GLU A 409 16.96 0.51 -21.87
CA GLU A 409 16.61 0.54 -23.31
C GLU A 409 17.75 -0.05 -24.16
N ALA A 410 19.00 0.27 -23.85
CA ALA A 410 20.15 -0.24 -24.60
C ALA A 410 20.27 -1.78 -24.51
N LEU A 411 19.87 -2.39 -23.39
CA LEU A 411 19.77 -3.85 -23.24
C LEU A 411 18.67 -4.44 -24.14
N LEU A 412 17.63 -3.68 -24.50
CA LEU A 412 16.61 -4.08 -25.48
C LEU A 412 17.00 -3.68 -26.92
N MET A 413 18.27 -3.32 -27.16
CA MET A 413 18.77 -2.84 -28.46
C MET A 413 18.11 -1.53 -28.89
N HIS A 414 17.82 -0.65 -27.93
CA HIS A 414 17.22 0.64 -28.15
C HIS A 414 18.10 1.79 -27.64
N LYS A 415 18.16 2.88 -28.41
CA LYS A 415 18.77 4.13 -28.00
C LYS A 415 17.73 5.19 -27.78
N GLN A 416 17.69 5.74 -26.58
CA GLN A 416 16.88 6.91 -26.28
C GLN A 416 17.40 8.11 -27.08
N THR A 417 16.62 8.51 -28.09
CA THR A 417 16.92 9.66 -28.94
C THR A 417 15.63 10.23 -29.48
N LEU A 418 15.62 11.54 -29.72
CA LEU A 418 14.53 12.16 -30.45
C LEU A 418 14.60 11.71 -31.90
N GLN A 419 13.50 11.17 -32.42
CA GLN A 419 13.34 10.95 -33.85
C GLN A 419 12.58 12.11 -34.49
N LEU A 420 12.79 12.30 -35.79
CA LEU A 420 11.98 13.22 -36.57
C LEU A 420 10.53 12.72 -36.63
N PRO A 421 9.52 13.61 -36.60
CA PRO A 421 8.14 13.22 -36.82
C PRO A 421 8.00 12.48 -38.15
N ILE A 422 7.19 11.42 -38.16
CA ILE A 422 6.89 10.67 -39.38
C ILE A 422 6.17 11.61 -40.35
N ALA A 423 6.87 12.02 -41.39
CA ALA A 423 6.37 12.85 -42.47
C ALA A 423 7.22 12.60 -43.70
N ASP A 424 6.56 12.42 -44.84
CA ASP A 424 7.22 12.37 -46.14
C ASP A 424 6.72 13.52 -47.02
N PRO A 425 7.25 14.75 -46.84
CA PRO A 425 6.76 15.92 -47.58
C PRO A 425 7.05 15.85 -49.09
N LEU A 426 7.89 14.89 -49.52
CA LEU A 426 8.27 14.68 -50.93
C LEU A 426 7.71 13.36 -51.49
N GLY A 427 6.95 12.62 -50.68
CA GLY A 427 6.38 11.33 -51.05
C GLY A 427 5.29 11.45 -52.12
N PHE A 428 5.22 10.47 -53.02
CA PHE A 428 4.16 10.42 -54.04
C PHE A 428 2.77 10.41 -53.40
N ASN A 429 1.78 11.00 -54.07
CA ASN A 429 0.42 11.10 -53.58
C ASN A 429 -0.18 9.76 -53.12
N ASP A 430 0.22 8.65 -53.74
CA ASP A 430 -0.29 7.32 -53.42
C ASP A 430 0.29 6.76 -52.10
N TYR A 431 1.44 7.25 -51.64
CA TYR A 431 2.06 6.86 -50.36
C TYR A 431 1.67 7.77 -49.19
N GLN A 432 1.21 8.99 -49.46
CA GLN A 432 0.79 9.95 -48.43
C GLN A 432 -0.28 9.41 -47.47
N PRO A 433 -1.33 8.68 -47.92
CA PRO A 433 -2.31 8.10 -47.02
C PRO A 433 -1.68 7.11 -46.03
N PHE A 434 -0.80 6.24 -46.52
CA PHE A 434 -0.09 5.26 -45.68
C PHE A 434 0.83 5.94 -44.67
N THR A 435 1.61 6.95 -45.10
CA THR A 435 2.48 7.71 -44.20
C THR A 435 1.69 8.41 -43.09
N ASN A 436 0.51 8.96 -43.43
CA ASN A 436 -0.38 9.58 -42.44
C ASN A 436 -0.98 8.55 -41.47
N GLU A 437 -1.40 7.38 -41.96
CA GLU A 437 -1.89 6.28 -41.13
C GLU A 437 -0.82 5.81 -40.14
N ILE A 438 0.43 5.61 -40.60
CA ILE A 438 1.55 5.25 -39.73
C ILE A 438 1.83 6.36 -38.70
N LYS A 439 1.80 7.63 -39.12
CA LYS A 439 1.96 8.76 -38.20
C LYS A 439 0.88 8.78 -37.12
N GLU A 440 -0.38 8.51 -37.48
CA GLU A 440 -1.51 8.43 -36.54
C GLU A 440 -1.41 7.22 -35.60
N MET A 441 -0.87 6.10 -36.05
CA MET A 441 -0.65 4.91 -35.21
C MET A 441 0.53 5.09 -34.24
N VAL A 442 1.64 5.68 -34.68
CA VAL A 442 2.86 5.84 -33.86
C VAL A 442 2.73 6.98 -32.85
N GLN A 443 1.98 8.04 -33.19
CA GLN A 443 1.73 9.20 -32.32
C GLN A 443 3.02 9.77 -31.70
N GLN A 444 3.13 9.76 -30.36
CA GLN A 444 4.25 10.32 -29.60
C GLN A 444 5.34 9.27 -29.26
N SER A 445 5.21 8.04 -29.75
CA SER A 445 6.14 6.92 -29.47
C SER A 445 7.44 6.99 -30.30
N VAL A 446 7.97 8.19 -30.52
CA VAL A 446 9.14 8.50 -31.37
C VAL A 446 10.41 8.81 -30.56
N ARG A 447 10.56 8.19 -29.39
CA ARG A 447 11.61 8.52 -28.40
C ARG A 447 12.75 7.49 -28.32
N SER A 448 12.73 6.49 -29.18
CA SER A 448 13.70 5.40 -29.19
C SER A 448 14.06 5.01 -30.62
N ALA A 449 15.33 4.76 -30.91
CA ALA A 449 15.82 4.23 -32.18
C ALA A 449 16.42 2.83 -31.98
N PRO A 450 16.32 1.92 -32.97
CA PRO A 450 16.99 0.63 -32.90
C PRO A 450 18.52 0.78 -32.89
N GLU A 451 19.21 -0.05 -32.10
CA GLU A 451 20.66 -0.23 -32.10
C GLU A 451 20.97 -1.72 -32.36
N PRO A 452 20.90 -2.18 -33.63
CA PRO A 452 21.03 -3.60 -33.99
C PRO A 452 22.35 -4.27 -33.64
N LEU A 453 23.39 -3.49 -33.30
CA LEU A 453 24.72 -3.99 -32.95
C LEU A 453 24.86 -4.29 -31.45
N ASN A 454 23.86 -3.94 -30.64
CA ASN A 454 23.85 -4.28 -29.22
C ASN A 454 23.39 -5.74 -29.02
N ASP A 455 23.88 -6.36 -27.96
CA ASP A 455 23.35 -7.64 -27.48
C ASP A 455 21.93 -7.48 -26.90
N PHE A 456 21.02 -8.37 -27.30
CA PHE A 456 19.66 -8.43 -26.77
C PHE A 456 19.63 -9.08 -25.38
N ASN A 457 19.34 -8.30 -24.33
CA ASN A 457 19.33 -8.73 -22.93
C ASN A 457 18.02 -8.30 -22.22
N PRO A 458 16.87 -8.93 -22.53
CA PRO A 458 15.57 -8.59 -21.92
C PRO A 458 15.49 -8.88 -20.41
N ILE A 459 16.41 -9.70 -19.88
CA ILE A 459 16.59 -9.95 -18.45
C ILE A 459 17.94 -9.37 -18.01
N ARG A 460 17.91 -8.18 -17.39
CA ARG A 460 19.11 -7.54 -16.84
C ARG A 460 19.65 -8.39 -15.71
N SER A 461 20.85 -8.93 -15.86
CA SER A 461 21.51 -9.81 -14.89
C SER A 461 23.02 -9.85 -15.10
N GLY A 462 23.76 -10.53 -14.23
CA GLY A 462 25.21 -10.69 -14.35
C GLY A 462 25.97 -9.55 -13.69
N VAL A 463 27.04 -9.08 -14.32
CA VAL A 463 27.87 -8.00 -13.77
C VAL A 463 28.12 -6.90 -14.79
N MET A 464 28.36 -5.70 -14.29
CA MET A 464 28.71 -4.52 -15.06
C MET A 464 30.09 -4.02 -14.63
N LYS A 465 30.85 -3.47 -15.58
CA LYS A 465 32.08 -2.75 -15.34
C LYS A 465 31.96 -1.36 -15.93
N ILE A 466 32.31 -0.34 -15.16
CA ILE A 466 32.37 1.03 -15.66
C ILE A 466 33.67 1.17 -16.44
N LEU A 467 33.58 1.56 -17.72
CA LEU A 467 34.74 1.83 -18.57
C LEU A 467 35.10 3.30 -18.58
N ARG A 468 34.08 4.17 -18.61
CA ARG A 468 34.26 5.62 -18.67
C ARG A 468 33.07 6.37 -18.08
N LEU A 469 33.37 7.42 -17.33
CA LEU A 469 32.41 8.46 -16.95
C LEU A 469 33.01 9.81 -17.32
N ARG A 470 32.28 10.61 -18.09
CA ARG A 470 32.73 11.92 -18.55
C ARG A 470 31.65 12.96 -18.30
N LEU A 471 32.03 14.06 -17.70
CA LEU A 471 31.18 15.24 -17.57
C LEU A 471 31.41 16.19 -18.75
N VAL A 472 30.33 16.77 -19.25
CA VAL A 472 30.36 17.83 -20.26
C VAL A 472 29.71 19.07 -19.68
N ASP A 473 30.39 20.20 -19.81
CA ASP A 473 29.87 21.50 -19.38
C ASP A 473 29.09 22.22 -20.48
N THR A 474 28.39 23.30 -20.10
CA THR A 474 27.54 24.09 -21.02
C THR A 474 28.28 24.71 -22.20
N PHE A 475 29.61 24.74 -22.17
CA PHE A 475 30.46 25.29 -23.22
C PHE A 475 31.21 24.18 -24.00
N GLY A 476 30.95 22.90 -23.71
CA GLY A 476 31.56 21.75 -24.38
C GLY A 476 32.91 21.30 -23.81
N GLN A 477 33.36 21.85 -22.67
CA GLN A 477 34.52 21.32 -21.97
C GLN A 477 34.19 19.94 -21.40
N VAL A 478 35.16 19.04 -21.44
CA VAL A 478 35.00 17.66 -21.00
C VAL A 478 35.92 17.36 -19.82
N LYS A 479 35.41 16.60 -18.85
CA LYS A 479 36.19 16.11 -17.71
C LYS A 479 35.90 14.64 -17.47
N ASP A 480 36.90 13.79 -17.70
CA ASP A 480 36.83 12.37 -17.35
C ASP A 480 36.95 12.20 -15.82
N LEU A 481 36.11 11.36 -15.25
CA LEU A 481 36.12 11.05 -13.82
C LEU A 481 37.02 9.85 -13.53
N ASP A 482 37.63 9.86 -12.34
CA ASP A 482 38.43 8.72 -11.87
C ASP A 482 37.52 7.58 -11.42
N ILE A 483 37.63 6.44 -12.11
CA ILE A 483 36.83 5.24 -11.88
C ILE A 483 37.58 4.15 -11.10
N ARG A 484 38.75 4.46 -10.50
CA ARG A 484 39.54 3.48 -9.74
C ARG A 484 38.92 3.12 -8.39
N ASN A 485 38.17 4.05 -7.79
CA ASN A 485 37.55 3.88 -6.49
C ASN A 485 36.02 3.85 -6.64
N ILE A 486 35.48 2.67 -6.90
CA ILE A 486 34.03 2.46 -6.98
C ILE A 486 33.56 1.84 -5.66
N ILE A 487 32.51 2.43 -5.08
CA ILE A 487 31.85 1.90 -3.88
C ILE A 487 30.47 1.42 -4.31
N THR A 488 30.17 0.17 -4.02
CA THR A 488 28.87 -0.45 -4.31
C THR A 488 28.12 -0.71 -3.02
N PRO A 489 26.77 -0.63 -3.02
CA PRO A 489 25.96 -1.23 -1.97
C PRO A 489 26.26 -2.72 -1.83
N GLU A 490 26.01 -3.30 -0.66
CA GLU A 490 26.28 -4.71 -0.36
C GLU A 490 25.68 -5.65 -1.43
N GLN A 491 24.43 -5.40 -1.82
CA GLN A 491 23.72 -6.19 -2.84
C GLN A 491 24.32 -6.12 -4.25
N MET A 492 25.05 -5.04 -4.56
CA MET A 492 25.70 -4.84 -5.87
C MET A 492 27.20 -5.13 -5.82
N THR A 493 27.73 -5.53 -4.66
CA THR A 493 29.15 -5.85 -4.51
C THR A 493 29.44 -7.22 -5.10
N THR A 494 30.34 -7.30 -6.07
CA THR A 494 30.81 -8.59 -6.60
C THR A 494 31.90 -9.18 -5.69
N PRO A 495 31.71 -10.40 -5.15
CA PRO A 495 32.74 -11.04 -4.33
C PRO A 495 34.06 -11.21 -5.10
N GLY A 496 35.16 -10.76 -4.51
CA GLY A 496 36.50 -10.96 -5.07
C GLY A 496 36.90 -9.99 -6.19
N SER A 497 36.07 -8.99 -6.54
CA SER A 497 36.46 -7.94 -7.49
C SER A 497 35.93 -6.56 -7.07
N PRO A 498 36.81 -5.56 -6.87
CA PRO A 498 36.39 -4.19 -6.57
C PRO A 498 35.96 -3.39 -7.80
N TYR A 499 36.11 -3.94 -9.02
CA TYR A 499 35.81 -3.24 -10.28
C TYR A 499 34.54 -3.75 -10.97
N LEU A 500 34.00 -4.88 -10.52
CA LEU A 500 32.77 -5.46 -11.06
C LEU A 500 31.61 -5.14 -10.12
N ILE A 501 30.47 -4.83 -10.73
CA ILE A 501 29.25 -4.42 -10.07
C ILE A 501 28.20 -5.47 -10.40
N SER A 502 27.67 -6.15 -9.39
CA SER A 502 26.59 -7.12 -9.57
C SER A 502 25.30 -6.42 -9.98
N LEU A 503 24.67 -6.90 -11.05
CA LEU A 503 23.38 -6.41 -11.52
C LEU A 503 22.27 -7.34 -11.01
N PRO A 504 21.31 -6.84 -10.22
CA PRO A 504 20.20 -7.67 -9.76
C PRO A 504 19.31 -8.07 -10.94
N PRO A 505 18.82 -9.34 -10.97
CA PRO A 505 17.96 -9.85 -12.03
C PRO A 505 16.67 -9.02 -12.14
N ARG A 506 16.38 -8.46 -13.31
CA ARG A 506 15.14 -7.70 -13.59
C ARG A 506 14.67 -7.93 -15.02
N LEU A 507 13.35 -8.01 -15.22
CA LEU A 507 12.76 -7.86 -16.55
C LEU A 507 12.90 -6.40 -16.99
N VAL A 508 13.54 -6.17 -18.12
CA VAL A 508 13.80 -4.82 -18.63
C VAL A 508 12.53 -4.18 -19.18
N GLN A 509 11.72 -4.98 -19.89
CA GLN A 509 10.39 -4.57 -20.32
C GLN A 509 9.47 -4.40 -19.10
N PRO A 510 8.61 -3.36 -19.06
CA PRO A 510 7.68 -3.18 -17.96
C PRO A 510 6.77 -4.41 -17.78
N ALA A 511 6.63 -4.85 -16.53
CA ALA A 511 5.89 -6.05 -16.18
C ALA A 511 5.16 -5.91 -14.83
N ARG A 512 4.23 -6.83 -14.53
CA ARG A 512 3.52 -6.87 -13.24
C ARG A 512 3.27 -8.30 -12.79
N ILE A 513 3.15 -8.47 -11.46
CA ILE A 513 2.50 -9.62 -10.86
C ILE A 513 1.01 -9.33 -10.85
N ASN A 514 0.24 -10.11 -11.60
CA ASN A 514 -1.20 -10.05 -11.56
C ASN A 514 -1.71 -11.10 -10.56
N PHE A 515 -1.96 -10.63 -9.33
CA PHE A 515 -2.47 -11.42 -8.22
C PHE A 515 -3.82 -10.85 -7.79
N ARG A 516 -4.90 -11.61 -7.98
CA ARG A 516 -6.30 -11.15 -7.85
C ARG A 516 -7.19 -12.15 -7.14
N TRP A 517 -8.11 -11.65 -6.33
CA TRP A 517 -9.18 -12.46 -5.77
C TRP A 517 -10.20 -12.84 -6.85
N LEU A 518 -10.70 -14.06 -6.78
CA LEU A 518 -11.76 -14.57 -7.65
C LEU A 518 -13.08 -14.64 -6.88
N SER A 519 -14.17 -14.39 -7.58
CA SER A 519 -15.54 -14.52 -7.07
C SER A 519 -15.82 -15.98 -6.73
N ALA A 520 -16.34 -16.24 -5.52
CA ALA A 520 -16.74 -17.57 -5.10
C ALA A 520 -17.95 -18.11 -5.90
N ILE A 521 -18.79 -17.22 -6.44
CA ILE A 521 -20.10 -17.58 -7.04
C ILE A 521 -20.01 -17.76 -8.55
N GLU A 522 -19.24 -16.92 -9.26
CA GLU A 522 -19.18 -16.89 -10.73
C GLU A 522 -17.87 -17.46 -11.31
N GLY A 523 -17.21 -18.37 -10.59
CA GLY A 523 -16.08 -19.16 -11.11
C GLY A 523 -14.77 -18.38 -11.22
N GLU A 524 -14.34 -18.05 -12.44
CA GLU A 524 -13.06 -17.36 -12.73
C GLU A 524 -13.21 -15.83 -12.84
N GLN A 525 -14.38 -15.29 -12.53
CA GLN A 525 -14.60 -13.85 -12.51
C GLN A 525 -13.78 -13.19 -11.38
N GLU A 526 -13.09 -12.10 -11.69
CA GLU A 526 -12.37 -11.29 -10.69
C GLU A 526 -13.36 -10.64 -9.69
N MET A 527 -13.00 -10.67 -8.40
CA MET A 527 -13.70 -9.95 -7.34
C MET A 527 -13.69 -8.44 -7.63
N ASN A 528 -14.83 -7.79 -7.47
CA ASN A 528 -14.93 -6.34 -7.45
C ASN A 528 -15.56 -5.84 -6.14
N SER A 529 -15.76 -4.53 -6.02
CA SER A 529 -16.32 -3.92 -4.82
C SER A 529 -17.82 -4.19 -4.61
N HIS A 530 -18.47 -4.96 -5.48
CA HIS A 530 -19.86 -5.35 -5.32
C HIS A 530 -19.98 -6.56 -4.35
N PRO A 531 -20.91 -6.56 -3.39
CA PRO A 531 -21.11 -7.67 -2.45
C PRO A 531 -21.41 -9.04 -3.11
N ALA A 532 -21.95 -9.03 -4.34
CA ALA A 532 -22.25 -10.27 -5.08
C ALA A 532 -21.02 -11.01 -5.62
N THR A 533 -19.85 -10.35 -5.71
CA THR A 533 -18.61 -10.98 -6.15
C THR A 533 -17.68 -11.25 -4.97
N THR A 534 -18.21 -11.75 -3.86
CA THR A 534 -17.40 -12.05 -2.66
C THR A 534 -16.33 -13.09 -2.99
N PRO A 535 -15.09 -12.94 -2.48
CA PRO A 535 -14.03 -13.92 -2.69
C PRO A 535 -14.10 -15.10 -1.71
N ILE A 536 -15.02 -15.04 -0.74
CA ILE A 536 -15.13 -15.99 0.37
C ILE A 536 -16.05 -17.14 -0.03
N CYS A 537 -15.49 -18.34 -0.14
CA CYS A 537 -16.22 -19.58 -0.39
C CYS A 537 -16.89 -20.12 0.89
N GLY A 538 -16.31 -19.83 2.06
CA GLY A 538 -16.84 -20.23 3.36
C GLY A 538 -15.85 -19.97 4.49
N TRP A 539 -16.20 -20.43 5.69
CA TRP A 539 -15.37 -20.27 6.88
C TRP A 539 -15.03 -21.60 7.53
N ILE A 540 -13.83 -21.66 8.08
CA ILE A 540 -13.33 -22.77 8.89
C ILE A 540 -12.96 -22.22 10.26
N LEU A 541 -13.42 -22.89 11.31
CA LEU A 541 -13.06 -22.56 12.68
C LEU A 541 -12.45 -23.79 13.36
N PRO A 542 -11.14 -23.77 13.69
CA PRO A 542 -10.52 -24.85 14.44
C PRO A 542 -10.99 -24.82 15.90
N ASN A 543 -11.37 -25.99 16.40
CA ASN A 543 -11.66 -26.20 17.81
C ASN A 543 -10.57 -27.08 18.44
N ASN A 544 -9.71 -26.43 19.21
CA ASN A 544 -8.52 -27.06 19.80
C ASN A 544 -8.86 -27.91 21.04
N LEU A 545 -10.09 -27.83 21.55
CA LEU A 545 -10.53 -28.64 22.70
C LEU A 545 -10.80 -30.10 22.34
N ASP A 546 -11.32 -30.35 21.13
CA ASP A 546 -11.74 -31.68 20.67
C ASP A 546 -11.14 -32.08 19.32
N ASN A 547 -10.15 -31.32 18.82
CA ASN A 547 -9.50 -31.51 17.52
C ASN A 547 -10.52 -31.66 16.37
N SER A 548 -11.46 -30.72 16.32
CA SER A 548 -12.48 -30.67 15.27
C SER A 548 -12.42 -29.35 14.48
N LEU A 549 -12.98 -29.37 13.27
CA LEU A 549 -13.16 -28.17 12.44
C LEU A 549 -14.65 -27.90 12.25
N ALA A 550 -15.13 -26.74 12.70
CA ALA A 550 -16.46 -26.26 12.37
C ALA A 550 -16.43 -25.53 11.01
N ILE A 551 -17.42 -25.80 10.17
CA ILE A 551 -17.50 -25.29 8.80
C ILE A 551 -18.78 -24.46 8.62
N TYR A 552 -18.64 -23.30 7.99
CA TYR A 552 -19.73 -22.35 7.76
C TYR A 552 -19.78 -21.92 6.30
N ASP A 553 -20.96 -21.51 5.83
CA ASP A 553 -21.13 -20.90 4.50
C ASP A 553 -20.57 -19.48 4.45
N ASN A 554 -20.52 -18.86 3.27
CA ASN A 554 -19.98 -17.51 3.12
C ASN A 554 -20.69 -16.42 3.96
N GLN A 555 -21.92 -16.67 4.44
CA GLN A 555 -22.69 -15.76 5.30
C GLN A 555 -22.49 -16.04 6.79
N GLY A 556 -21.65 -17.01 7.17
CA GLY A 556 -21.38 -17.37 8.56
C GLY A 556 -22.41 -18.32 9.17
N LYS A 557 -23.27 -18.97 8.36
CA LYS A 557 -24.21 -19.99 8.85
C LYS A 557 -23.49 -21.34 8.99
N ALA A 558 -23.67 -22.00 10.13
CA ALA A 558 -23.09 -23.32 10.39
C ALA A 558 -23.61 -24.37 9.38
N LEU A 559 -22.70 -25.10 8.74
CA LEU A 559 -23.01 -26.17 7.79
C LEU A 559 -22.79 -27.56 8.40
N GLY A 560 -21.77 -27.70 9.25
CA GLY A 560 -21.38 -28.97 9.85
C GLY A 560 -20.02 -28.90 10.51
N SER A 561 -19.52 -30.05 10.94
CA SER A 561 -18.17 -30.16 11.49
C SER A 561 -17.46 -31.44 11.04
N ILE A 562 -16.13 -31.38 11.01
CA ILE A 562 -15.24 -32.52 10.83
C ILE A 562 -14.71 -32.89 12.22
N ASN A 563 -15.09 -34.06 12.72
CA ASN A 563 -14.64 -34.50 14.04
C ASN A 563 -13.19 -35.03 14.04
N GLN A 564 -12.64 -35.32 15.22
CA GLN A 564 -11.30 -35.89 15.41
C GLN A 564 -10.99 -37.19 14.63
N LEU A 565 -12.03 -37.90 14.14
CA LEU A 565 -11.87 -39.10 13.29
C LEU A 565 -11.92 -38.77 11.80
N ALA A 566 -11.83 -37.49 11.43
CA ALA A 566 -11.99 -36.95 10.07
C ALA A 566 -13.31 -37.36 9.41
N LYS A 567 -14.43 -37.36 10.16
CA LYS A 567 -15.77 -37.64 9.63
C LYS A 567 -16.64 -36.40 9.64
N TRP A 568 -17.36 -36.21 8.53
CA TRP A 568 -18.39 -35.17 8.39
C TRP A 568 -19.60 -35.46 9.28
N GLN A 569 -20.03 -34.47 10.06
CA GLN A 569 -21.18 -34.54 10.95
C GLN A 569 -22.04 -33.28 10.82
N ALA A 570 -23.32 -33.40 11.21
CA ALA A 570 -24.24 -32.26 11.25
C ALA A 570 -23.75 -31.24 12.30
N ALA A 571 -24.06 -29.96 12.07
CA ALA A 571 -23.74 -28.92 13.04
C ALA A 571 -24.45 -29.21 14.37
N PRO A 572 -23.80 -28.95 15.54
CA PRO A 572 -24.45 -29.14 16.83
C PRO A 572 -25.76 -28.33 16.92
N GLY A 573 -26.85 -28.99 17.33
CA GLY A 573 -28.21 -28.43 17.30
C GLY A 573 -29.04 -28.84 16.07
N GLU A 574 -28.42 -29.43 15.04
CA GLU A 574 -29.12 -29.95 13.87
C GLU A 574 -29.03 -31.49 13.79
N ASN A 575 -30.09 -32.13 13.31
CA ASN A 575 -30.13 -33.59 13.14
C ASN A 575 -29.77 -34.04 11.72
N THR A 576 -29.82 -33.13 10.75
CA THR A 576 -29.67 -33.46 9.34
C THR A 576 -28.29 -33.05 8.88
N VAL A 577 -27.48 -34.01 8.43
CA VAL A 577 -26.23 -33.70 7.74
C VAL A 577 -26.58 -33.01 6.44
N ILE A 578 -26.04 -31.80 6.22
CA ILE A 578 -26.23 -31.09 4.95
C ILE A 578 -25.51 -31.91 3.87
N PRO A 579 -26.22 -32.32 2.81
CA PRO A 579 -25.58 -33.01 1.71
C PRO A 579 -24.70 -32.05 0.92
N PHE A 580 -23.61 -32.58 0.38
CA PHE A 580 -22.54 -31.79 -0.22
C PHE A 580 -22.99 -30.95 -1.43
N ASP A 581 -24.07 -31.35 -2.12
CA ASP A 581 -24.65 -30.63 -3.26
C ASP A 581 -25.25 -29.25 -2.91
N LYS A 582 -25.41 -28.97 -1.61
CA LYS A 582 -25.88 -27.67 -1.08
C LYS A 582 -24.76 -26.80 -0.53
N ILE A 583 -23.52 -27.28 -0.61
CA ILE A 583 -22.32 -26.57 -0.16
C ILE A 583 -21.65 -25.95 -1.39
N ASP A 584 -20.97 -24.82 -1.21
CA ASP A 584 -20.12 -24.24 -2.25
C ASP A 584 -19.13 -25.29 -2.79
N ASP A 585 -18.90 -25.28 -4.12
CA ASP A 585 -18.09 -26.29 -4.80
C ASP A 585 -16.65 -26.35 -4.26
N HIS A 586 -16.05 -25.20 -3.95
CA HIS A 586 -14.68 -25.13 -3.44
C HIS A 586 -14.59 -25.50 -1.97
N LEU A 587 -15.55 -25.06 -1.17
CA LEU A 587 -15.64 -25.49 0.23
C LEU A 587 -15.84 -27.01 0.34
N GLN A 588 -16.69 -27.59 -0.51
CA GLN A 588 -16.88 -29.03 -0.62
C GLN A 588 -15.58 -29.76 -0.97
N LYS A 589 -14.78 -29.23 -1.91
CA LYS A 589 -13.48 -29.84 -2.29
C LYS A 589 -12.50 -29.86 -1.12
N VAL A 590 -12.42 -28.78 -0.34
CA VAL A 590 -11.57 -28.72 0.87
C VAL A 590 -12.05 -29.72 1.92
N ILE A 591 -13.35 -29.79 2.20
CA ILE A 591 -13.90 -30.76 3.17
C ILE A 591 -13.57 -32.20 2.74
N ASN A 592 -13.79 -32.53 1.46
CA ASN A 592 -13.48 -33.86 0.92
C ASN A 592 -11.99 -34.18 0.96
N TYR A 593 -11.14 -33.19 0.71
CA TYR A 593 -9.69 -33.34 0.81
C TYR A 593 -9.27 -33.71 2.24
N ILE A 594 -9.73 -32.95 3.25
CA ILE A 594 -9.41 -33.19 4.66
C ILE A 594 -9.89 -34.59 5.10
N ILE A 595 -11.13 -34.97 4.77
CA ILE A 595 -11.71 -36.28 5.11
C ILE A 595 -10.92 -37.42 4.46
N LYS A 596 -10.50 -37.25 3.21
CA LYS A 596 -9.74 -38.27 2.46
C LYS A 596 -8.36 -38.53 3.08
N GLN A 597 -7.70 -37.50 3.63
CA GLN A 597 -6.38 -37.66 4.27
C GLN A 597 -6.46 -38.31 5.66
N GLY A 598 -7.59 -38.16 6.36
CA GLY A 598 -7.86 -38.86 7.61
C GLY A 598 -7.46 -38.11 8.89
N ALA A 599 -7.57 -38.80 10.02
CA ALA A 599 -7.44 -38.19 11.36
C ALA A 599 -6.03 -37.66 11.67
N GLU A 600 -4.98 -38.34 11.21
CA GLU A 600 -3.59 -37.91 11.42
C GLU A 600 -3.30 -36.59 10.71
N PHE A 601 -3.75 -36.47 9.45
CA PHE A 601 -3.69 -35.21 8.71
C PHE A 601 -4.46 -34.11 9.42
N LEU A 602 -5.69 -34.37 9.86
CA LEU A 602 -6.53 -33.36 10.53
C LEU A 602 -5.84 -32.76 11.76
N SER A 603 -5.23 -33.59 12.61
CA SER A 603 -4.51 -33.12 13.80
C SER A 603 -3.30 -32.26 13.45
N ASN A 604 -2.50 -32.67 12.46
CA ASN A 604 -1.35 -31.89 11.97
C ASN A 604 -1.81 -30.60 11.29
N PHE A 605 -2.92 -30.65 10.57
CA PHE A 605 -3.51 -29.52 9.85
C PHE A 605 -4.04 -28.46 10.81
N ILE A 606 -4.76 -28.84 11.87
CA ILE A 606 -5.18 -27.90 12.93
C ILE A 606 -3.95 -27.25 13.57
N SER A 607 -2.93 -28.03 13.91
CA SER A 607 -1.67 -27.51 14.48
C SER A 607 -0.97 -26.52 13.54
N ALA A 608 -1.02 -26.77 12.23
CA ALA A 608 -0.46 -25.87 11.22
C ALA A 608 -1.22 -24.54 11.16
N LEU A 609 -2.56 -24.59 11.21
CA LEU A 609 -3.40 -23.38 11.22
C LEU A 609 -3.21 -22.56 12.49
N ASP A 610 -3.13 -23.21 13.65
CA ASP A 610 -2.87 -22.53 14.93
C ASP A 610 -1.51 -21.83 14.91
N SER A 611 -0.46 -22.51 14.43
CA SER A 611 0.86 -21.92 14.31
C SER A 611 0.88 -20.73 13.35
N GLY A 612 0.18 -20.83 12.22
CA GLY A 612 0.03 -19.71 11.30
C GLY A 612 -0.66 -18.53 11.97
N LEU A 613 -1.79 -18.78 12.64
CA LEU A 613 -2.55 -17.75 13.34
C LEU A 613 -1.69 -17.03 14.39
N GLU A 614 -0.91 -17.75 15.21
CA GLU A 614 -0.02 -17.14 16.22
C GLU A 614 0.95 -16.09 15.65
N ASN A 615 1.28 -16.17 14.35
CA ASN A 615 2.19 -15.25 13.67
C ASN A 615 1.47 -14.16 12.85
N ILE A 616 0.15 -14.02 13.02
CA ILE A 616 -0.69 -13.03 12.34
C ILE A 616 -1.33 -12.10 13.38
N ASP A 617 -1.03 -10.81 13.31
CA ASP A 617 -1.59 -9.75 14.15
C ASP A 617 -1.84 -8.45 13.34
N PRO A 618 -2.98 -8.35 12.61
CA PRO A 618 -3.30 -7.19 11.78
C PRO A 618 -3.69 -5.97 12.65
N GLU A 619 -3.44 -4.75 12.18
CA GLU A 619 -3.64 -3.50 12.96
C GLU A 619 -5.07 -3.31 13.53
N ASN A 620 -6.09 -3.97 12.96
CA ASN A 620 -7.48 -3.96 13.44
C ASN A 620 -7.80 -5.06 14.50
N SER A 621 -6.80 -5.78 15.01
CA SER A 621 -6.97 -6.86 15.99
C SER A 621 -7.48 -6.39 17.36
N ALA A 622 -7.23 -5.12 17.70
CA ALA A 622 -7.53 -4.53 19.00
C ALA A 622 -9.03 -4.45 19.35
N GLN A 623 -9.94 -4.54 18.38
CA GLN A 623 -11.36 -4.34 18.65
C GLN A 623 -12.05 -5.53 19.36
N ASN A 624 -11.48 -6.74 19.38
CA ASN A 624 -12.14 -7.94 19.96
C ASN A 624 -11.16 -8.97 20.59
N GLN A 625 -10.14 -8.55 21.33
CA GLN A 625 -9.12 -9.48 21.88
C GLN A 625 -9.68 -10.53 22.86
N GLY A 626 -10.62 -10.17 23.74
CA GLY A 626 -11.18 -11.09 24.74
C GLY A 626 -12.00 -12.23 24.12
N LEU A 627 -12.81 -11.88 23.12
CA LEU A 627 -13.61 -12.79 22.31
C LEU A 627 -12.74 -13.77 21.50
N VAL A 628 -11.65 -13.29 20.88
CA VAL A 628 -10.70 -14.11 20.11
C VAL A 628 -9.97 -15.14 20.99
N LEU A 629 -9.68 -14.79 22.25
CA LEU A 629 -9.00 -15.68 23.20
C LEU A 629 -9.84 -16.92 23.57
N LEU A 630 -11.17 -16.79 23.55
CA LEU A 630 -12.13 -17.83 23.91
C LEU A 630 -12.65 -18.64 22.72
N MET A 631 -12.69 -18.02 21.53
CA MET A 631 -13.46 -18.51 20.39
C MET A 631 -12.63 -19.09 19.25
N GLY A 632 -11.30 -18.95 19.28
CA GLY A 632 -10.47 -19.15 18.10
C GLY A 632 -10.72 -18.05 17.05
N ARG A 633 -9.94 -18.06 15.96
CA ARG A 633 -10.12 -17.11 14.86
C ARG A 633 -10.78 -17.78 13.67
N PRO A 634 -11.93 -17.29 13.19
CA PRO A 634 -12.52 -17.77 11.95
C PRO A 634 -11.58 -17.53 10.76
N ILE A 635 -11.31 -18.59 10.02
CA ILE A 635 -10.44 -18.61 8.85
C ILE A 635 -11.31 -18.56 7.61
N ALA A 636 -11.04 -17.60 6.72
CA ALA A 636 -11.74 -17.49 5.44
C ALA A 636 -11.12 -18.43 4.41
N LEU A 637 -11.96 -19.20 3.73
CA LEU A 637 -11.59 -19.94 2.52
C LEU A 637 -11.84 -19.06 1.31
N VAL A 638 -10.79 -18.80 0.52
CA VAL A 638 -10.84 -17.87 -0.61
C VAL A 638 -10.14 -18.43 -1.85
N ARG A 639 -10.44 -17.85 -3.01
CA ARG A 639 -9.75 -18.19 -4.27
C ARG A 639 -9.03 -17.00 -4.88
N ALA A 640 -7.89 -17.26 -5.49
CA ALA A 640 -7.10 -16.25 -6.18
C ALA A 640 -6.48 -16.77 -7.48
N SER A 641 -6.24 -15.85 -8.42
CA SER A 641 -5.46 -16.10 -9.64
C SER A 641 -4.09 -15.42 -9.55
N LEU A 642 -3.04 -16.09 -10.01
CA LEU A 642 -1.67 -15.59 -10.04
C LEU A 642 -1.02 -15.81 -11.41
N ASN A 643 -0.53 -14.73 -12.03
CA ASN A 643 0.31 -14.78 -13.24
C ASN A 643 1.27 -13.58 -13.32
N LEU A 644 2.21 -13.65 -14.27
CA LEU A 644 3.07 -12.54 -14.68
C LEU A 644 2.59 -11.98 -16.01
N GLU A 645 2.64 -10.65 -16.16
CA GLU A 645 2.19 -9.97 -17.38
C GLU A 645 3.18 -8.89 -17.81
N LEU A 646 3.37 -8.75 -19.12
CA LEU A 646 4.12 -7.65 -19.73
C LEU A 646 3.21 -6.49 -20.11
N GLU A 647 3.76 -5.29 -20.14
CA GLU A 647 3.13 -4.16 -20.81
C GLU A 647 3.33 -4.31 -22.33
N GLY A 648 2.29 -4.78 -23.01
CA GLY A 648 2.30 -5.01 -24.45
C GLY A 648 2.91 -6.35 -24.87
N LEU A 649 3.30 -6.44 -26.14
CA LEU A 649 3.92 -7.63 -26.71
C LEU A 649 5.36 -7.81 -26.20
N PRO A 650 5.88 -9.05 -26.11
CA PRO A 650 7.26 -9.28 -25.71
C PRO A 650 8.27 -8.49 -26.56
N ALA A 651 9.29 -7.94 -25.90
CA ALA A 651 10.42 -7.29 -26.56
C ALA A 651 11.10 -8.25 -27.55
N ILE A 652 11.59 -7.69 -28.65
CA ILE A 652 12.08 -8.48 -29.78
C ILE A 652 13.56 -8.21 -30.01
N ASN A 653 14.27 -9.24 -30.47
CA ASN A 653 15.66 -9.11 -30.87
C ASN A 653 15.74 -8.33 -32.20
N GLN A 654 16.47 -7.22 -32.20
CA GLN A 654 16.58 -6.27 -33.31
C GLN A 654 17.85 -6.44 -34.14
N ASP A 655 18.61 -7.51 -33.92
CA ASP A 655 19.80 -7.81 -34.71
C ASP A 655 19.48 -7.87 -36.21
N TRP A 656 20.40 -7.42 -37.05
CA TRP A 656 20.19 -7.41 -38.49
C TRP A 656 19.90 -8.81 -39.05
N GLY A 657 20.64 -9.82 -38.59
CA GLY A 657 20.44 -11.21 -39.01
C GLY A 657 19.07 -11.74 -38.60
N VAL A 658 18.63 -11.45 -37.38
CA VAL A 658 17.30 -11.80 -36.87
C VAL A 658 16.20 -11.07 -37.66
N PHE A 659 16.34 -9.76 -37.88
CA PHE A 659 15.39 -8.97 -38.65
C PHE A 659 15.19 -9.53 -40.07
N TRP A 660 16.27 -9.94 -40.75
CA TRP A 660 16.19 -10.60 -42.06
C TRP A 660 15.41 -11.93 -42.04
N GLN A 661 15.50 -12.68 -40.94
CA GLN A 661 14.74 -13.92 -40.75
C GLN A 661 13.28 -13.63 -40.45
N ASP A 662 13.01 -12.63 -39.60
CA ASP A 662 11.67 -12.16 -39.24
C ASP A 662 10.86 -11.73 -40.45
N LEU A 663 11.49 -11.09 -41.45
CA LEU A 663 10.84 -10.74 -42.72
C LEU A 663 10.33 -11.95 -43.52
N ARG A 664 10.78 -13.16 -43.20
CA ARG A 664 10.43 -14.41 -43.91
C ARG A 664 9.58 -15.37 -43.07
N ARG A 665 9.29 -15.05 -41.82
CA ARG A 665 8.47 -15.87 -40.92
C ARG A 665 7.33 -15.05 -40.31
N ASN A 666 6.35 -15.73 -39.71
CA ASN A 666 5.14 -15.09 -39.20
C ASN A 666 5.21 -14.75 -37.70
N PHE A 667 6.41 -14.68 -37.12
CA PHE A 667 6.63 -14.32 -35.72
C PHE A 667 7.97 -13.56 -35.57
N ARG A 668 8.14 -12.87 -34.45
CA ARG A 668 9.36 -12.10 -34.12
C ARG A 668 10.19 -12.84 -33.08
N GLU A 669 11.52 -12.76 -33.15
CA GLU A 669 12.38 -13.44 -32.17
C GLU A 669 12.35 -12.72 -30.83
N THR A 670 12.32 -13.50 -29.76
CA THR A 670 12.37 -13.00 -28.37
C THR A 670 13.48 -13.69 -27.58
N ASP A 671 14.32 -14.51 -28.22
CA ASP A 671 15.33 -15.36 -27.56
C ASP A 671 14.71 -16.25 -26.45
N GLY A 672 13.39 -16.49 -26.49
CA GLY A 672 12.65 -17.30 -25.51
C GLY A 672 12.61 -16.75 -24.09
N PHE A 673 12.91 -15.46 -23.85
CA PHE A 673 12.93 -14.89 -22.49
C PHE A 673 11.57 -15.03 -21.77
N GLU A 674 10.47 -15.08 -22.53
CA GLU A 674 9.13 -15.24 -21.98
C GLU A 674 8.85 -16.63 -21.39
N LYS A 675 9.73 -17.61 -21.67
CA LYS A 675 9.67 -18.98 -21.12
C LYS A 675 10.50 -19.15 -19.85
N VAL A 676 11.26 -18.13 -19.46
CA VAL A 676 12.06 -18.16 -18.23
C VAL A 676 11.12 -18.16 -17.03
N LYS A 677 11.34 -19.10 -16.12
CA LYS A 677 10.58 -19.22 -14.88
C LYS A 677 11.14 -18.28 -13.82
N PHE A 678 10.23 -17.59 -13.16
CA PHE A 678 10.51 -16.71 -12.04
C PHE A 678 9.81 -17.28 -10.79
N PRO A 679 10.54 -17.42 -9.67
CA PRO A 679 9.94 -17.90 -8.44
C PRO A 679 8.99 -16.85 -7.87
N ILE A 680 7.84 -17.29 -7.37
CA ILE A 680 6.91 -16.46 -6.60
C ILE A 680 6.65 -17.14 -5.26
N ARG A 681 6.98 -16.45 -4.16
CA ARG A 681 6.59 -16.83 -2.80
C ARG A 681 5.27 -16.15 -2.44
N LEU A 682 4.37 -16.91 -1.83
CA LEU A 682 3.14 -16.41 -1.21
C LEU A 682 3.26 -16.43 0.31
N GLY A 683 2.85 -15.35 0.96
CA GLY A 683 2.95 -15.18 2.40
C GLY A 683 4.34 -14.75 2.88
N GLU A 684 4.36 -13.93 3.92
CA GLU A 684 5.58 -13.44 4.56
C GLU A 684 5.50 -13.69 6.07
N TYR A 685 6.19 -14.74 6.54
CA TYR A 685 6.13 -15.19 7.93
C TYR A 685 6.53 -14.11 8.96
N LYS A 686 7.53 -13.29 8.66
CA LYS A 686 7.98 -12.20 9.54
C LYS A 686 7.09 -10.95 9.51
N GLN A 687 6.05 -10.94 8.68
CA GLN A 687 5.20 -9.79 8.48
C GLN A 687 3.82 -10.04 9.10
N LEU A 688 3.62 -9.54 10.34
CA LEU A 688 2.42 -9.81 11.15
C LEU A 688 1.08 -9.42 10.49
N ASN A 689 1.09 -8.49 9.51
CA ASN A 689 -0.11 -8.12 8.78
C ASN A 689 -0.36 -8.97 7.53
N ASP A 690 0.45 -10.01 7.28
CA ASP A 690 0.16 -11.04 6.29
C ASP A 690 -0.88 -12.02 6.87
N GLY A 691 -2.00 -12.18 6.19
CA GLY A 691 -3.12 -13.02 6.62
C GLY A 691 -3.03 -14.46 6.16
N LEU A 692 -2.01 -14.86 5.38
CA LEU A 692 -1.97 -16.20 4.80
C LEU A 692 -1.65 -17.28 5.84
N LEU A 693 -2.51 -18.29 5.96
CA LEU A 693 -2.27 -19.50 6.75
C LEU A 693 -1.77 -20.67 5.89
N GLY A 694 -2.17 -20.69 4.63
CA GLY A 694 -1.66 -21.64 3.64
C GLY A 694 -2.57 -21.75 2.42
N TYR A 695 -2.16 -22.55 1.44
CA TYR A 695 -2.85 -22.66 0.17
C TYR A 695 -2.64 -24.01 -0.52
N TRP A 696 -3.57 -24.32 -1.42
CA TRP A 696 -3.47 -25.38 -2.41
C TRP A 696 -3.37 -24.77 -3.80
N LEU A 697 -2.54 -25.39 -4.63
CA LEU A 697 -2.58 -25.19 -6.07
C LEU A 697 -3.80 -25.94 -6.64
N GLU A 698 -4.54 -25.32 -7.55
CA GLU A 698 -5.60 -25.99 -8.29
C GLU A 698 -5.05 -26.62 -9.58
N GLY A 699 -5.62 -27.77 -9.98
CA GLY A 699 -5.40 -28.39 -11.28
C GLY A 699 -6.42 -27.94 -12.34
N ASP A 700 -6.27 -28.43 -13.57
CA ASP A 700 -7.05 -28.00 -14.74
C ASP A 700 -8.58 -28.12 -14.60
N ASN A 701 -9.06 -28.97 -13.68
CA ASN A 701 -10.50 -29.17 -13.40
C ASN A 701 -10.95 -28.49 -12.08
N GLY A 702 -10.16 -27.56 -11.54
CA GLY A 702 -10.41 -26.93 -10.24
C GLY A 702 -10.28 -27.88 -9.05
N SER A 703 -9.60 -29.01 -9.22
CA SER A 703 -9.29 -29.96 -8.14
C SER A 703 -8.07 -29.50 -7.35
N LEU A 704 -8.10 -29.65 -6.03
CA LEU A 704 -6.95 -29.35 -5.18
C LEU A 704 -5.83 -30.37 -5.42
N LYS A 705 -4.59 -29.89 -5.58
CA LYS A 705 -3.40 -30.76 -5.60
C LYS A 705 -3.18 -31.42 -4.22
N ASP A 706 -2.35 -32.46 -4.21
CA ASP A 706 -2.19 -33.33 -3.03
C ASP A 706 -1.51 -32.67 -1.81
N VAL A 707 -0.81 -31.54 -1.99
CA VAL A 707 -0.03 -30.88 -0.94
C VAL A 707 -0.66 -29.54 -0.55
N PHE A 708 -0.79 -29.32 0.76
CA PHE A 708 -1.09 -28.02 1.38
C PHE A 708 0.22 -27.30 1.72
N TYR A 709 0.42 -26.11 1.17
CA TYR A 709 1.60 -25.29 1.44
C TYR A 709 1.28 -24.26 2.52
N ALA A 710 2.07 -24.25 3.60
CA ALA A 710 1.93 -23.31 4.70
C ALA A 710 3.18 -22.41 4.81
N PRO A 711 3.04 -21.14 5.25
CA PRO A 711 4.18 -20.30 5.63
C PRO A 711 5.04 -20.96 6.69
N GLN A 712 6.25 -20.44 6.92
CA GLN A 712 7.17 -20.96 7.93
C GLN A 712 6.49 -21.11 9.30
N SER A 713 6.87 -22.14 10.06
CA SER A 713 6.37 -22.40 11.42
C SER A 713 7.54 -22.67 12.37
N ASP A 714 7.40 -22.20 13.61
CA ASP A 714 8.32 -22.48 14.71
C ASP A 714 8.00 -23.78 15.47
N LEU A 715 6.88 -24.44 15.15
CA LEU A 715 6.47 -25.67 15.82
C LEU A 715 7.26 -26.87 15.31
N GLU A 716 8.07 -27.46 16.18
CA GLU A 716 8.68 -28.77 15.93
C GLU A 716 7.62 -29.88 16.05
N GLY A 717 7.52 -30.74 15.03
CA GLY A 717 6.73 -31.99 15.10
C GLY A 717 5.53 -32.09 14.18
N ILE A 718 5.18 -31.05 13.40
CA ILE A 718 4.20 -31.19 12.31
C ILE A 718 4.89 -31.86 11.13
N ASN A 719 4.59 -33.15 10.92
CA ASN A 719 5.21 -33.92 9.85
C ASN A 719 4.16 -34.82 9.19
N HIS A 720 3.62 -34.36 8.07
CA HIS A 720 2.69 -35.13 7.27
C HIS A 720 3.03 -34.92 5.78
N PRO A 721 3.06 -35.97 4.93
CA PRO A 721 3.47 -35.84 3.52
C PRO A 721 2.57 -34.94 2.66
N ALA A 722 1.38 -34.61 3.16
CA ALA A 722 0.43 -33.70 2.51
C ALA A 722 0.47 -32.26 3.04
N ILE A 723 1.37 -31.93 3.97
CA ILE A 723 1.57 -30.57 4.51
C ILE A 723 3.04 -30.21 4.37
N GLU A 724 3.33 -29.18 3.58
CA GLU A 724 4.68 -28.67 3.41
C GLU A 724 4.78 -27.23 3.93
N PHE A 725 5.65 -27.04 4.92
CA PHE A 725 6.00 -25.71 5.43
C PHE A 725 7.14 -25.13 4.61
N HIS A 726 7.07 -23.82 4.39
CA HIS A 726 8.22 -23.10 3.90
C HIS A 726 9.38 -23.19 4.90
N ASN A 727 10.58 -23.45 4.40
CA ASN A 727 11.78 -23.62 5.23
C ASN A 727 12.90 -22.70 4.73
N GLY A 728 13.60 -22.03 5.65
CA GLY A 728 14.76 -21.20 5.31
C GLY A 728 15.89 -21.95 4.57
N ASN A 729 16.01 -23.27 4.75
CA ASN A 729 17.00 -24.09 4.07
C ASN A 729 16.55 -24.59 2.68
N ASN A 730 15.25 -24.67 2.44
CA ASN A 730 14.67 -25.10 1.18
C ASN A 730 13.39 -24.30 0.93
N PRO A 731 13.52 -23.05 0.43
CA PRO A 731 12.38 -22.18 0.25
C PRO A 731 11.49 -22.72 -0.87
N TRP A 732 10.18 -22.65 -0.68
CA TRP A 732 9.19 -23.11 -1.65
C TRP A 732 8.67 -21.95 -2.49
N HIS A 733 8.52 -22.19 -3.80
CA HIS A 733 8.11 -21.18 -4.77
C HIS A 733 7.14 -21.75 -5.80
N ILE A 734 6.25 -20.90 -6.27
CA ILE A 734 5.48 -21.14 -7.49
C ILE A 734 6.30 -20.54 -8.64
N ASP A 735 6.90 -21.41 -9.45
CA ASP A 735 7.72 -21.00 -10.60
C ASP A 735 6.84 -20.77 -11.82
N LEU A 736 6.66 -19.50 -12.20
CA LEU A 736 5.83 -19.09 -13.36
C LEU A 736 6.68 -18.39 -14.42
N ASN A 737 6.33 -18.58 -15.70
CA ASN A 737 6.87 -17.80 -16.81
C ASN A 737 5.81 -16.85 -17.41
N LEU A 738 6.20 -16.00 -18.36
CA LEU A 738 5.33 -14.97 -18.95
C LEU A 738 4.34 -15.54 -19.99
N LYS A 739 4.50 -16.81 -20.38
CA LYS A 739 3.60 -17.53 -21.30
C LYS A 739 2.60 -18.45 -20.59
N ASP A 740 2.80 -18.73 -19.30
CA ASP A 740 1.92 -19.59 -18.53
C ASP A 740 0.53 -18.96 -18.38
N SER A 741 -0.50 -19.80 -18.43
CA SER A 741 -1.85 -19.41 -18.04
C SER A 741 -1.90 -19.09 -16.53
N PRO A 742 -2.87 -18.27 -16.08
CA PRO A 742 -3.04 -17.99 -14.66
C PRO A 742 -3.15 -19.25 -13.81
N THR A 743 -2.34 -19.31 -12.76
CA THR A 743 -2.41 -20.36 -11.75
C THR A 743 -3.49 -20.01 -10.75
N LEU A 744 -4.42 -20.94 -10.55
CA LEU A 744 -5.52 -20.78 -9.60
C LEU A 744 -5.12 -21.37 -8.24
N LEU A 745 -5.50 -20.67 -7.18
CA LEU A 745 -5.13 -20.94 -5.81
C LEU A 745 -6.38 -20.98 -4.95
N THR A 746 -6.48 -21.99 -4.09
CA THR A 746 -7.43 -22.03 -2.98
C THR A 746 -6.64 -21.75 -1.70
N MET A 747 -6.97 -20.67 -0.97
CA MET A 747 -6.17 -20.16 0.14
C MET A 747 -6.99 -20.11 1.43
N LEU A 748 -6.33 -20.33 2.55
CA LEU A 748 -6.85 -20.12 3.90
C LEU A 748 -6.19 -18.89 4.50
N ILE A 749 -7.02 -17.92 4.90
CA ILE A 749 -6.51 -16.63 5.37
C ILE A 749 -7.25 -16.13 6.61
N ASP A 750 -6.57 -15.33 7.43
CA ASP A 750 -7.23 -14.36 8.31
C ASP A 750 -7.70 -13.18 7.43
N PRO A 751 -9.03 -12.95 7.28
CA PRO A 751 -9.56 -11.92 6.37
C PRO A 751 -9.20 -10.49 6.79
N ARG A 752 -8.68 -10.29 8.00
CA ARG A 752 -8.26 -8.99 8.53
C ARG A 752 -6.86 -8.60 8.05
N GLY A 753 -6.06 -9.59 7.63
CA GLY A 753 -4.72 -9.40 7.08
C GLY A 753 -4.73 -9.20 5.56
N LYS A 754 -3.57 -8.85 5.00
CA LYS A 754 -3.32 -8.81 3.56
C LYS A 754 -2.59 -10.07 3.12
N VAL A 755 -2.65 -10.47 1.86
CA VAL A 755 -1.79 -11.55 1.35
C VAL A 755 -0.73 -10.97 0.42
N HIS A 756 0.54 -11.33 0.65
CA HIS A 756 1.67 -10.85 -0.14
C HIS A 756 2.18 -11.91 -1.13
N ALA A 757 2.55 -11.45 -2.32
CA ALA A 757 3.22 -12.22 -3.36
C ALA A 757 4.55 -11.54 -3.73
N THR A 758 5.66 -12.25 -3.53
CA THR A 758 7.04 -11.76 -3.70
C THR A 758 7.76 -12.59 -4.76
N THR A 759 8.45 -11.94 -5.70
CA THR A 759 9.18 -12.64 -6.79
C THR A 759 10.66 -12.25 -6.89
N GLY A 760 11.06 -11.12 -6.31
CA GLY A 760 12.43 -10.60 -6.36
C GLY A 760 12.86 -9.95 -7.69
N ILE A 761 12.04 -10.00 -8.73
CA ILE A 761 12.23 -9.22 -9.98
C ILE A 761 11.28 -8.02 -10.11
N LEU A 762 10.16 -8.02 -9.39
CA LEU A 762 9.11 -7.00 -9.38
C LEU A 762 8.75 -6.65 -7.94
N PRO A 763 8.18 -5.45 -7.69
CA PRO A 763 7.71 -5.08 -6.35
C PRO A 763 6.70 -6.10 -5.79
N THR A 764 6.79 -6.36 -4.48
CA THR A 764 5.83 -7.23 -3.78
C THR A 764 4.41 -6.75 -3.98
N LYS A 765 3.54 -7.64 -4.46
CA LYS A 765 2.12 -7.37 -4.67
C LYS A 765 1.34 -7.82 -3.46
N SER A 766 0.51 -6.95 -2.90
CA SER A 766 -0.44 -7.32 -1.84
C SER A 766 -1.88 -7.13 -2.28
N ILE A 767 -2.75 -7.98 -1.73
CA ILE A 767 -4.21 -7.92 -1.88
C ILE A 767 -4.88 -8.08 -0.52
N ASP A 768 -6.01 -7.40 -0.33
CA ASP A 768 -6.81 -7.41 0.90
C ASP A 768 -8.28 -7.64 0.58
N ILE A 769 -9.05 -8.09 1.57
CA ILE A 769 -10.50 -8.24 1.46
C ILE A 769 -11.16 -7.04 2.14
N PRO A 770 -12.02 -6.28 1.44
CA PRO A 770 -12.78 -5.20 2.04
C PRO A 770 -13.60 -5.67 3.26
N LEU A 771 -13.64 -4.84 4.32
CA LEU A 771 -14.28 -5.17 5.60
C LEU A 771 -15.77 -5.54 5.46
N ASP A 772 -16.48 -4.88 4.55
CA ASP A 772 -17.90 -5.10 4.26
C ASP A 772 -18.19 -6.50 3.69
N GLN A 773 -17.19 -7.19 3.13
CA GLN A 773 -17.34 -8.54 2.59
C GLN A 773 -17.36 -9.63 3.67
N TYR A 774 -16.84 -9.36 4.87
CA TYR A 774 -16.75 -10.39 5.92
C TYR A 774 -17.36 -10.00 7.27
N GLN A 775 -17.52 -8.71 7.58
CA GLN A 775 -17.96 -8.28 8.90
C GLN A 775 -19.29 -8.93 9.31
N GLN A 776 -20.30 -8.90 8.44
CA GLN A 776 -21.61 -9.48 8.73
C GLN A 776 -21.57 -11.00 8.93
N ALA A 777 -20.67 -11.69 8.21
CA ALA A 777 -20.49 -13.13 8.36
C ALA A 777 -19.87 -13.44 9.73
N LEU A 778 -18.81 -12.72 10.13
CA LEU A 778 -18.17 -12.88 11.43
C LEU A 778 -19.12 -12.62 12.60
N GLU A 779 -20.02 -11.63 12.49
CA GLU A 779 -21.04 -11.36 13.51
C GLU A 779 -22.06 -12.51 13.63
N LYS A 780 -22.35 -13.23 12.54
CA LYS A 780 -23.32 -14.34 12.50
C LYS A 780 -22.75 -15.69 12.92
N ILE A 781 -21.43 -15.86 12.91
CA ILE A 781 -20.78 -17.12 13.26
C ILE A 781 -21.11 -17.48 14.72
N GLU A 782 -21.90 -18.53 14.90
CA GLU A 782 -22.19 -19.12 16.20
C GLU A 782 -21.18 -20.22 16.50
N ILE A 783 -20.67 -20.25 17.73
CA ILE A 783 -19.57 -21.14 18.11
C ILE A 783 -20.07 -22.16 19.11
N THR A 784 -19.68 -23.41 18.89
CA THR A 784 -20.11 -24.55 19.71
C THR A 784 -18.89 -25.36 20.16
N PHE A 785 -18.76 -25.56 21.47
CA PHE A 785 -17.69 -26.34 22.08
C PHE A 785 -18.25 -27.63 22.63
N PHE A 786 -17.68 -28.78 22.25
CA PHE A 786 -18.04 -30.02 22.93
C PHE A 786 -17.56 -29.96 24.39
N SER A 787 -18.46 -30.24 25.32
CA SER A 787 -18.20 -30.18 26.76
C SER A 787 -18.79 -31.41 27.40
N ALA A 788 -17.99 -32.47 27.54
CA ALA A 788 -18.45 -33.72 28.13
C ALA A 788 -17.29 -34.52 28.77
N PRO A 789 -17.55 -35.27 29.85
CA PRO A 789 -18.77 -35.22 30.67
C PRO A 789 -18.76 -34.03 31.65
N ILE A 790 -19.90 -33.39 31.88
CA ILE A 790 -20.06 -32.42 32.97
C ILE A 790 -20.88 -33.01 34.12
N LEU A 791 -20.48 -32.71 35.36
CA LEU A 791 -21.20 -33.11 36.57
C LEU A 791 -21.97 -31.91 37.13
N THR A 792 -23.29 -32.05 37.28
CA THR A 792 -24.14 -30.93 37.72
C THR A 792 -25.29 -31.38 38.62
N ASP A 793 -25.95 -30.44 39.28
CA ASP A 793 -27.15 -30.72 40.10
C ASP A 793 -28.31 -31.12 39.18
N TYR A 794 -29.10 -32.13 39.57
CA TYR A 794 -30.20 -32.66 38.78
C TYR A 794 -31.16 -31.55 38.30
N GLY A 795 -31.31 -31.41 36.98
CA GLY A 795 -32.19 -30.44 36.33
C GLY A 795 -31.66 -29.01 36.29
N LYS A 796 -30.40 -28.76 36.65
CA LYS A 796 -29.71 -27.47 36.50
C LYS A 796 -28.40 -27.67 35.77
N ILE A 797 -27.95 -26.68 35.03
CA ILE A 797 -26.62 -26.66 34.42
C ILE A 797 -25.88 -25.48 35.02
N ASN A 798 -24.93 -25.74 35.92
CA ASN A 798 -24.10 -24.71 36.54
C ASN A 798 -22.66 -24.85 36.04
N LEU A 799 -22.15 -23.85 35.34
CA LEU A 799 -20.78 -23.82 34.81
C LEU A 799 -20.16 -22.44 35.08
N ALA A 800 -18.87 -22.43 35.38
CA ALA A 800 -18.09 -21.19 35.48
C ALA A 800 -17.72 -20.76 34.05
N LEU A 801 -18.50 -19.86 33.47
CA LEU A 801 -18.27 -19.33 32.13
C LEU A 801 -17.89 -17.85 32.23
N PRO A 802 -17.01 -17.35 31.34
CA PRO A 802 -16.67 -15.93 31.28
C PRO A 802 -17.87 -15.10 30.80
N ASP A 803 -18.04 -13.91 31.39
CA ASP A 803 -19.03 -12.93 30.97
C ASP A 803 -18.47 -12.12 29.79
N GLU A 804 -19.07 -12.32 28.61
CA GLU A 804 -18.69 -11.62 27.38
C GLU A 804 -19.74 -10.57 26.99
N VAL A 805 -19.31 -9.33 26.74
CA VAL A 805 -20.21 -8.22 26.41
C VAL A 805 -20.88 -8.47 25.06
N GLY A 806 -22.22 -8.47 25.03
CA GLY A 806 -23.00 -8.66 23.81
C GLY A 806 -23.26 -10.12 23.41
N TYR A 807 -22.72 -11.10 24.15
CA TYR A 807 -22.91 -12.53 23.89
C TYR A 807 -23.66 -13.23 25.03
N GLN A 808 -24.20 -14.41 24.73
CA GLN A 808 -24.86 -15.29 25.70
C GLN A 808 -24.46 -16.75 25.47
N TRP A 809 -24.21 -17.44 26.59
CA TRP A 809 -23.97 -18.87 26.62
C TRP A 809 -25.27 -19.66 26.72
N SER A 810 -25.37 -20.73 25.94
CA SER A 810 -26.47 -21.70 25.98
C SER A 810 -25.89 -23.11 25.94
N TRP A 811 -26.64 -24.09 26.45
CA TRP A 811 -26.24 -25.49 26.44
C TRP A 811 -27.11 -26.27 25.45
N LEU A 812 -26.46 -27.01 24.56
CA LEU A 812 -27.09 -27.93 23.63
C LEU A 812 -26.82 -29.35 24.07
N GLU A 813 -27.85 -30.17 24.19
CA GLU A 813 -27.69 -31.60 24.47
C GLU A 813 -28.51 -32.42 23.46
N LYS A 814 -28.03 -33.63 23.18
CA LYS A 814 -28.69 -34.55 22.27
C LYS A 814 -29.06 -35.83 23.02
N GLU A 815 -30.33 -35.97 23.37
CA GLU A 815 -30.88 -37.18 24.00
C GLU A 815 -31.76 -37.94 22.99
N LYS A 816 -31.45 -39.22 22.73
CA LYS A 816 -32.26 -40.11 21.87
C LYS A 816 -32.63 -39.49 20.51
N GLU A 817 -31.66 -38.86 19.83
CA GLU A 817 -31.82 -38.15 18.55
C GLU A 817 -32.68 -36.86 18.60
N GLN A 818 -32.98 -36.34 19.79
CA GLN A 818 -33.67 -35.06 19.97
C GLN A 818 -32.70 -34.05 20.59
N TRP A 819 -32.63 -32.86 19.99
CA TRP A 819 -31.86 -31.74 20.53
C TRP A 819 -32.70 -30.96 21.53
N SER A 820 -32.15 -30.69 22.71
CA SER A 820 -32.67 -29.70 23.66
C SER A 820 -31.66 -28.57 23.87
N THR A 821 -32.19 -27.36 24.05
CA THR A 821 -31.40 -26.16 24.34
C THR A 821 -31.79 -25.63 25.72
N ALA A 822 -30.79 -25.34 26.55
CA ALA A 822 -30.95 -24.66 27.83
C ALA A 822 -30.26 -23.30 27.78
N ASP A 823 -31.03 -22.23 27.72
CA ASP A 823 -30.54 -20.85 27.60
C ASP A 823 -30.07 -20.23 28.94
N LYS A 824 -30.33 -20.92 30.06
CA LYS A 824 -29.96 -20.46 31.40
C LYS A 824 -28.96 -21.41 32.03
N ILE A 825 -27.68 -21.05 31.91
CA ILE A 825 -26.58 -21.66 32.65
C ILE A 825 -26.40 -20.88 33.95
N GLY A 826 -26.52 -21.56 35.09
CA GLY A 826 -26.31 -20.96 36.40
C GLY A 826 -24.82 -20.79 36.74
N GLN A 827 -24.50 -19.89 37.66
CA GLN A 827 -23.14 -19.75 38.16
C GLN A 827 -22.80 -20.87 39.15
N THR A 828 -21.55 -21.34 39.12
CA THR A 828 -21.05 -22.32 40.08
C THR A 828 -20.91 -21.71 41.47
N ASN A 829 -21.17 -22.51 42.50
CA ASN A 829 -20.87 -22.13 43.88
C ASN A 829 -19.34 -22.10 44.05
N VAL A 830 -18.81 -20.99 44.58
CA VAL A 830 -17.37 -20.76 44.81
C VAL A 830 -16.70 -21.85 45.66
N ASN A 831 -17.50 -22.60 46.45
CA ASN A 831 -17.03 -23.71 47.28
C ASN A 831 -17.13 -25.10 46.61
N ALA A 832 -17.53 -25.19 45.34
CA ALA A 832 -17.74 -26.44 44.59
C ALA A 832 -18.66 -27.46 45.30
N ILE A 833 -19.67 -26.98 46.04
CA ILE A 833 -20.64 -27.82 46.76
C ILE A 833 -21.89 -28.01 45.91
N PHE A 834 -22.21 -29.27 45.59
CA PHE A 834 -23.48 -29.65 44.95
C PHE A 834 -24.64 -29.52 45.94
N SER A 835 -25.72 -28.89 45.52
CA SER A 835 -26.87 -28.60 46.38
C SER A 835 -27.92 -29.71 46.39
N GLY A 836 -27.80 -30.72 45.51
CA GLY A 836 -28.74 -31.82 45.40
C GLY A 836 -28.14 -33.10 44.80
N LYS A 837 -29.03 -33.97 44.29
CA LYS A 837 -28.66 -35.21 43.58
C LYS A 837 -27.92 -34.84 42.29
N GLN A 838 -26.81 -35.50 41.99
CA GLN A 838 -25.99 -35.20 40.82
C GLN A 838 -26.44 -35.98 39.59
N GLU A 839 -26.23 -35.39 38.42
CA GLU A 839 -26.33 -36.07 37.12
C GLU A 839 -25.12 -35.73 36.25
N ILE A 840 -24.78 -36.68 35.37
CA ILE A 840 -23.77 -36.48 34.33
C ILE A 840 -24.52 -36.09 33.06
N ARG A 841 -24.10 -34.99 32.43
CA ARG A 841 -24.60 -34.55 31.13
C ARG A 841 -23.47 -34.49 30.12
N GLU A 842 -23.80 -34.76 28.87
CA GLU A 842 -22.91 -34.64 27.72
C GLU A 842 -23.58 -33.73 26.70
N GLY A 843 -22.85 -32.73 26.21
CA GLY A 843 -23.42 -31.75 25.31
C GLY A 843 -22.40 -30.75 24.78
N TRP A 844 -22.91 -29.65 24.25
CA TRP A 844 -22.14 -28.57 23.65
C TRP A 844 -22.50 -27.23 24.30
N LEU A 845 -21.49 -26.43 24.63
CA LEU A 845 -21.67 -25.02 24.94
C LEU A 845 -21.77 -24.23 23.65
N LYS A 846 -22.85 -23.48 23.48
CA LYS A 846 -23.07 -22.59 22.34
C LYS A 846 -22.98 -21.13 22.78
N LEU A 847 -22.09 -20.38 22.15
CA LEU A 847 -21.96 -18.93 22.30
C LEU A 847 -22.63 -18.24 21.12
N SER A 848 -23.55 -17.31 21.39
CA SER A 848 -24.31 -16.58 20.37
C SER A 848 -24.50 -15.12 20.76
N LEU A 849 -24.74 -14.25 19.79
CA LEU A 849 -25.12 -12.86 20.04
C LEU A 849 -26.37 -12.80 20.92
N LYS A 850 -26.32 -11.96 21.95
CA LYS A 850 -27.45 -11.71 22.83
C LYS A 850 -28.53 -11.01 22.03
N LYS A 851 -29.65 -11.69 21.79
CA LYS A 851 -30.83 -11.07 21.17
C LYS A 851 -31.35 -10.01 22.14
N GLU A 852 -31.20 -8.72 21.80
CA GLU A 852 -31.91 -7.67 22.52
C GLU A 852 -33.42 -7.93 22.39
N PRO A 853 -34.18 -7.80 23.50
CA PRO A 853 -35.63 -7.85 23.40
C PRO A 853 -36.09 -6.76 22.43
N PRO A 854 -37.08 -7.03 21.56
CA PRO A 854 -37.60 -6.02 20.65
C PRO A 854 -38.00 -4.79 21.45
N ASN A 855 -37.39 -3.65 21.16
CA ASN A 855 -37.66 -2.41 21.86
C ASN A 855 -39.15 -2.07 21.64
N PRO A 856 -39.99 -2.06 22.69
CA PRO A 856 -41.43 -1.81 22.54
C PRO A 856 -41.74 -0.37 22.06
N ASN A 857 -40.73 0.49 21.96
CA ASN A 857 -40.84 1.85 21.43
C ASN A 857 -40.27 2.01 20.00
N SER A 858 -39.95 0.94 19.28
CA SER A 858 -39.59 1.02 17.85
C SER A 858 -40.86 1.12 17.00
N PRO A 859 -41.13 2.23 16.29
CA PRO A 859 -42.28 2.34 15.41
C PRO A 859 -41.91 1.77 14.02
N ASN A 860 -41.96 0.45 13.88
CA ASN A 860 -42.42 -0.33 12.71
C ASN A 860 -41.79 -1.74 12.67
N PRO A 861 -42.53 -2.73 12.11
CA PRO A 861 -42.16 -4.15 12.07
C PRO A 861 -40.98 -4.49 11.16
#